data_AF-A0A7S0K2K2-F1
#
_entry.id   AF-A0A7S0K2K2-F1
#
_cell.length_a   1.000
_cell.length_b   1.000
_cell.length_c   1.000
_cell.angle_alpha   90.00
_cell.angle_beta   90.00
_cell.angle_gamma   90.00
#
_symmetry.space_group_name_H-M   'P 1'
#
loop_
_entity.id
_entity.type
_entity.pdbx_description
1 polymer ?
#
loop_
_entity_poly.entity_id
_entity_poly.type
_entity_poly.pdbx_seq_one_letter_code
_entity_poly.pdbx_strand_id
1 'polypeptide(L)'
;MAAQSGGEEDKGPQQTTAEPVQGLMERVTARLVAVFGGDKERASASGPGVRWAMMAPAFLTHMCIGHPYAWSVMSSPLTRELGVVAASAADWSLAQATLPISLVFAAQGVAAAVAGPWLANIGPRASMMIAAACFSGGLGLSALGVAMHSLPLLYLGYGVLGGTGVGLGYTPPIQTLISWFPDRRGLASGVTIAGFGSGALVFAPAAQWLMAKFQQPPEFAGSPSTTALVEKDGLTFVSEAGGKLREVVEATSASLAEAGLATLDAGYYYVGTGTTGVAESLAVFGGAYGAIMAASALAIRTPWRGFDPAQFDKAPGADAAGAAGSDSKPAPAAGATAAPLGNVNPATVLRTPQFWMLGTTFFAVAAGGIALLSVAKPLVRDVFVSSGAATAGFASTFLLLLSAGNLAGRLGWAAFSDKVGRRNTFILFTAGSIPLYLTAPWLVSQVIENNSTAALATFAASCTLAISFMGGTYALLPAYESDLFGTKHVGANHGRMLLASTAAAMAGPSALMALRERASSAAIDDLLTKADPAAFADRFRAPIEDAGRLLEAKRLTLSSLLEVCPPGTPDPTPFLYDSTMHTMAGVMVAATAAHLLVRPVNPKFFEEQQATARALEAEAAATAAAGDKPAEGTPAEGTPAEGTPA
;
A
#
# COMPACT_ATOMS: atom_id res chain seq x y z
N MET A 1 -72.42 32.87 -29.22
CA MET A 1 -72.69 31.41 -29.19
C MET A 1 -71.43 30.73 -29.68
N ALA A 2 -70.69 29.89 -28.96
CA ALA A 2 -70.83 29.26 -27.66
C ALA A 2 -69.42 29.11 -27.04
N ALA A 3 -69.36 29.01 -25.71
CA ALA A 3 -68.13 28.96 -24.91
C ALA A 3 -67.41 27.61 -25.03
N GLN A 4 -66.06 27.66 -25.11
CA GLN A 4 -65.16 26.54 -24.87
C GLN A 4 -64.51 26.73 -23.49
N SER A 5 -64.73 25.80 -22.59
CA SER A 5 -63.95 25.53 -21.37
C SER A 5 -63.67 24.02 -21.42
N GLY A 6 -62.42 23.55 -21.47
CA GLY A 6 -61.46 23.66 -20.39
C GLY A 6 -61.41 22.29 -19.69
N GLY A 7 -60.40 21.49 -20.02
CA GLY A 7 -60.14 20.18 -19.44
C GLY A 7 -58.66 19.84 -19.60
N GLU A 8 -57.84 20.34 -18.66
CA GLU A 8 -56.45 19.91 -18.46
C GLU A 8 -56.44 18.47 -17.94
N GLU A 9 -55.80 17.55 -18.67
CA GLU A 9 -55.36 16.28 -18.10
C GLU A 9 -54.07 16.52 -17.32
N ASP A 10 -54.21 16.46 -15.99
CA ASP A 10 -53.14 16.44 -15.00
C ASP A 10 -52.18 15.27 -15.24
N LYS A 11 -51.06 15.53 -15.92
CA LYS A 11 -49.90 14.64 -15.92
C LYS A 11 -49.07 14.93 -14.69
N GLY A 12 -49.44 14.31 -13.57
CA GLY A 12 -48.62 14.29 -12.37
C GLY A 12 -47.17 13.87 -12.67
N PRO A 13 -46.19 14.41 -11.94
CA PRO A 13 -44.78 14.17 -12.22
C PRO A 13 -44.44 12.69 -12.05
N GLN A 14 -43.87 12.07 -13.09
CA GLN A 14 -43.24 10.75 -12.99
C GLN A 14 -42.17 10.82 -11.90
N GLN A 15 -42.48 10.29 -10.72
CA GLN A 15 -41.49 10.01 -9.69
C GLN A 15 -40.53 8.98 -10.26
N THR A 16 -39.35 9.44 -10.69
CA THR A 16 -38.18 8.60 -10.91
C THR A 16 -37.75 8.04 -9.57
N THR A 17 -38.33 6.91 -9.16
CA THR A 17 -37.87 6.19 -7.97
C THR A 17 -36.42 5.78 -8.22
N ALA A 18 -35.48 6.46 -7.56
CA ALA A 18 -34.08 6.09 -7.59
C ALA A 18 -33.95 4.60 -7.25
N GLU A 19 -33.31 3.86 -8.15
CA GLU A 19 -33.20 2.42 -7.98
C GLU A 19 -32.40 2.08 -6.72
N PRO A 20 -32.82 1.08 -5.93
CA PRO A 20 -32.04 0.61 -4.80
C PRO A 20 -30.64 0.21 -5.25
N VAL A 21 -29.61 0.67 -4.53
CA VAL A 21 -28.18 0.36 -4.81
C VAL A 21 -27.93 -1.13 -5.02
N GLN A 22 -28.68 -1.99 -4.32
CA GLN A 22 -28.60 -3.43 -4.45
C GLN A 22 -29.01 -3.94 -5.84
N GLY A 23 -30.10 -3.42 -6.43
CA GLY A 23 -30.55 -3.80 -7.77
C GLY A 23 -29.54 -3.41 -8.86
N LEU A 24 -28.91 -2.24 -8.69
CA LEU A 24 -27.83 -1.81 -9.58
C LEU A 24 -26.62 -2.76 -9.49
N MET A 25 -26.20 -3.10 -8.27
CA MET A 25 -25.07 -4.01 -8.04
C MET A 25 -25.30 -5.40 -8.63
N GLU A 26 -26.51 -5.95 -8.53
CA GLU A 26 -26.86 -7.25 -9.12
C GLU A 26 -26.75 -7.23 -10.64
N ARG A 27 -27.26 -6.16 -11.31
CA ARG A 27 -27.16 -6.04 -12.77
C ARG A 27 -25.74 -5.80 -13.26
N VAL A 28 -24.97 -4.97 -12.56
CA VAL A 28 -23.55 -4.75 -12.87
C VAL A 28 -22.79 -6.07 -12.76
N THR A 29 -23.03 -6.83 -11.69
CA THR A 29 -22.45 -8.16 -11.48
C THR A 29 -22.81 -9.09 -12.63
N ALA A 30 -24.09 -9.19 -13.00
CA ALA A 30 -24.55 -10.05 -14.09
C ALA A 30 -23.88 -9.70 -15.43
N ARG A 31 -23.75 -8.40 -15.75
CA ARG A 31 -23.07 -7.94 -16.97
C ARG A 31 -21.58 -8.28 -16.96
N LEU A 32 -20.89 -8.03 -15.86
CA LEU A 32 -19.46 -8.36 -15.73
C LEU A 32 -19.22 -9.86 -15.88
N VAL A 33 -20.05 -10.69 -15.25
CA VAL A 33 -19.98 -12.15 -15.38
C VAL A 33 -20.27 -12.60 -16.82
N ALA A 34 -21.23 -11.98 -17.52
CA ALA A 34 -21.50 -12.31 -18.92
C ALA A 34 -20.33 -11.98 -19.87
N VAL A 35 -19.65 -10.86 -19.62
CA VAL A 35 -18.52 -10.41 -20.44
C VAL A 35 -17.26 -11.22 -20.13
N PHE A 36 -16.92 -11.38 -18.85
CA PHE A 36 -15.62 -11.87 -18.39
C PHE A 36 -15.64 -13.28 -17.75
N GLY A 37 -16.79 -13.74 -17.24
CA GLY A 37 -16.92 -14.94 -16.42
C GLY A 37 -17.38 -16.22 -17.15
N GLY A 38 -17.66 -17.27 -16.36
CA GLY A 38 -18.23 -18.54 -16.84
C GLY A 38 -17.19 -19.51 -17.40
N ASP A 39 -17.51 -20.20 -18.51
CA ASP A 39 -16.56 -21.12 -19.17
C ASP A 39 -15.36 -20.39 -19.79
N LYS A 40 -15.50 -19.09 -20.07
CA LYS A 40 -14.43 -18.27 -20.66
C LYS A 40 -13.22 -18.17 -19.73
N GLU A 41 -13.44 -18.02 -18.42
CA GLU A 41 -12.37 -17.86 -17.41
C GLU A 41 -11.91 -19.18 -16.81
N ARG A 42 -12.62 -20.29 -17.06
CA ARG A 42 -12.16 -21.61 -16.65
C ARG A 42 -11.16 -22.12 -17.67
N ALA A 43 -10.08 -22.72 -17.20
CA ALA A 43 -9.20 -23.44 -18.10
C ALA A 43 -9.95 -24.64 -18.71
N SER A 44 -9.89 -24.79 -20.03
CA SER A 44 -10.19 -26.08 -20.67
C SER A 44 -9.20 -27.12 -20.18
N ALA A 45 -9.59 -28.40 -20.15
CA ALA A 45 -8.72 -29.53 -19.81
C ALA A 45 -7.53 -29.58 -20.80
N SER A 46 -6.47 -28.83 -20.48
CA SER A 46 -5.27 -28.65 -21.28
C SER A 46 -4.09 -28.79 -20.33
N GLY A 47 -3.04 -29.47 -20.77
CA GLY A 47 -2.07 -30.17 -19.92
C GLY A 47 -1.29 -29.33 -18.89
N PRO A 48 -0.29 -29.95 -18.21
CA PRO A 48 0.38 -29.39 -17.02
C PRO A 48 0.92 -27.96 -17.18
N GLY A 49 1.27 -27.54 -18.39
CA GLY A 49 1.80 -26.20 -18.70
C GLY A 49 0.83 -25.06 -18.38
N VAL A 50 -0.49 -25.28 -18.42
CA VAL A 50 -1.48 -24.21 -18.15
C VAL A 50 -1.46 -23.77 -16.69
N ARG A 51 -1.30 -24.72 -15.76
CA ARG A 51 -1.22 -24.45 -14.31
C ARG A 51 -0.07 -23.50 -13.98
N TRP A 52 1.12 -23.77 -14.52
CA TRP A 52 2.30 -22.94 -14.30
C TRP A 52 2.25 -21.62 -15.09
N ALA A 53 1.64 -21.61 -16.27
CA ALA A 53 1.45 -20.40 -17.06
C ALA A 53 0.62 -19.33 -16.31
N MET A 54 -0.26 -19.71 -15.39
CA MET A 54 -1.07 -18.75 -14.61
C MET A 54 -0.22 -17.90 -13.64
N MET A 55 1.01 -18.32 -13.31
CA MET A 55 1.90 -17.52 -12.49
C MET A 55 2.24 -16.19 -13.15
N ALA A 56 2.40 -16.16 -14.48
CA ALA A 56 2.78 -14.96 -15.22
C ALA A 56 1.74 -13.82 -15.12
N PRO A 57 0.45 -13.99 -15.48
CA PRO A 57 -0.52 -12.90 -15.37
C PRO A 57 -0.74 -12.46 -13.92
N ALA A 58 -0.67 -13.39 -12.95
CA ALA A 58 -0.78 -13.03 -11.54
C ALA A 58 0.41 -12.18 -11.07
N PHE A 59 1.64 -12.60 -11.41
CA PHE A 59 2.88 -11.89 -11.11
C PHE A 59 2.94 -10.53 -11.78
N LEU A 60 2.63 -10.44 -13.08
CA LEU A 60 2.69 -9.19 -13.85
C LEU A 60 1.69 -8.15 -13.33
N THR A 61 0.48 -8.59 -12.98
CA THR A 61 -0.51 -7.71 -12.35
C THR A 61 0.01 -7.19 -11.02
N HIS A 62 0.55 -8.07 -10.18
CA HIS A 62 1.15 -7.70 -8.90
C HIS A 62 2.35 -6.78 -9.06
N MET A 63 3.19 -7.01 -10.07
CA MET A 63 4.31 -6.15 -10.41
C MET A 63 3.83 -4.73 -10.67
N CYS A 64 2.86 -4.54 -11.57
CA CYS A 64 2.28 -3.21 -11.85
C CYS A 64 1.74 -2.54 -10.59
N ILE A 65 0.87 -3.20 -9.82
CA ILE A 65 0.30 -2.61 -8.59
C ILE A 65 1.32 -2.47 -7.45
N GLY A 66 2.52 -3.04 -7.60
CA GLY A 66 3.69 -2.86 -6.72
C GLY A 66 4.48 -1.58 -6.96
N HIS A 67 4.11 -0.77 -7.97
CA HIS A 67 4.68 0.55 -8.23
C HIS A 67 4.78 1.49 -7.01
N PRO A 68 3.88 1.49 -6.01
CA PRO A 68 4.01 2.35 -4.83
C PRO A 68 5.34 2.22 -4.09
N TYR A 69 6.01 1.07 -4.16
CA TYR A 69 7.35 0.91 -3.57
C TYR A 69 8.45 1.69 -4.31
N ALA A 70 8.20 2.14 -5.54
CA ALA A 70 9.09 3.03 -6.29
C ALA A 70 8.78 4.53 -6.07
N TRP A 71 7.73 4.88 -5.30
CA TRP A 71 7.22 6.26 -5.19
C TRP A 71 8.28 7.27 -4.75
N SER A 72 9.20 6.88 -3.86
CA SER A 72 10.25 7.77 -3.34
C SER A 72 11.21 8.30 -4.41
N VAL A 73 11.25 7.67 -5.58
CA VAL A 73 11.98 8.18 -6.76
C VAL A 73 11.31 9.42 -7.34
N MET A 74 9.98 9.49 -7.33
CA MET A 74 9.20 10.59 -7.88
C MET A 74 8.85 11.64 -6.82
N SER A 75 8.70 11.26 -5.54
CA SER A 75 8.38 12.23 -4.49
C SER A 75 9.49 13.25 -4.23
N SER A 76 10.76 12.91 -4.51
CA SER A 76 11.88 13.84 -4.37
C SER A 76 11.88 14.97 -5.42
N PRO A 77 11.74 14.70 -6.74
CA PRO A 77 11.56 15.77 -7.72
C PRO A 77 10.31 16.63 -7.49
N LEU A 78 9.22 16.05 -6.96
CA LEU A 78 7.99 16.80 -6.66
C LEU A 78 8.17 17.94 -5.63
N THR A 79 9.24 17.94 -4.83
CA THR A 79 9.53 19.07 -3.91
C THR A 79 10.21 20.25 -4.60
N ARG A 80 10.48 20.14 -5.90
CA ARG A 80 11.10 21.12 -6.77
C ARG A 80 10.51 21.05 -8.18
N GLU A 81 9.20 20.80 -8.29
CA GLU A 81 8.53 20.65 -9.58
C GLU A 81 8.58 21.95 -10.40
N LEU A 82 8.29 23.09 -9.76
CA LEU A 82 8.33 24.42 -10.36
C LEU A 82 9.74 24.98 -10.44
N GLY A 83 10.54 24.78 -9.39
CA GLY A 83 11.90 25.32 -9.34
C GLY A 83 12.93 24.49 -10.13
N VAL A 84 12.66 23.20 -10.36
CA VAL A 84 13.46 22.18 -11.08
C VAL A 84 14.88 21.98 -10.56
N VAL A 85 15.69 23.02 -10.46
CA VAL A 85 17.09 23.00 -10.02
C VAL A 85 17.26 23.23 -8.52
N ALA A 86 16.23 23.79 -7.88
CA ALA A 86 16.09 23.97 -6.43
C ALA A 86 14.60 24.10 -6.09
N ALA A 87 14.23 23.96 -4.82
CA ALA A 87 12.84 24.11 -4.40
C ALA A 87 12.42 25.58 -4.41
N SER A 88 11.26 25.88 -5.00
CA SER A 88 10.58 27.16 -4.84
C SER A 88 9.65 27.15 -3.63
N ALA A 89 9.16 28.33 -3.22
CA ALA A 89 8.19 28.42 -2.14
C ALA A 89 6.85 27.76 -2.50
N ALA A 90 6.43 27.87 -3.76
CA ALA A 90 5.19 27.29 -4.26
C ALA A 90 5.23 25.75 -4.41
N ASP A 91 6.44 25.16 -4.48
CA ASP A 91 6.59 23.71 -4.57
C ASP A 91 5.99 22.98 -3.37
N TRP A 92 5.73 21.70 -3.52
CA TRP A 92 5.23 20.89 -2.41
C TRP A 92 6.32 20.61 -1.38
N SER A 93 5.91 20.54 -0.12
CA SER A 93 6.78 20.01 0.95
C SER A 93 7.01 18.50 0.77
N LEU A 94 8.08 17.98 1.36
CA LEU A 94 8.36 16.54 1.37
C LEU A 94 7.20 15.74 1.99
N ALA A 95 6.54 16.28 3.01
CA ALA A 95 5.36 15.67 3.62
C ALA A 95 4.19 15.57 2.61
N GLN A 96 3.91 16.64 1.87
CA GLN A 96 2.87 16.67 0.83
C GLN A 96 3.19 15.72 -0.34
N ALA A 97 4.45 15.65 -0.78
CA ALA A 97 4.90 14.80 -1.87
C ALA A 97 4.96 13.30 -1.49
N THR A 98 5.10 13.00 -0.19
CA THR A 98 5.12 11.63 0.34
C THR A 98 3.72 11.12 0.71
N LEU A 99 2.76 11.99 1.05
CA LEU A 99 1.39 11.58 1.40
C LEU A 99 0.68 10.65 0.38
N PRO A 100 0.88 10.76 -0.96
CA PRO A 100 0.22 9.88 -1.92
C PRO A 100 0.45 8.38 -1.70
N ILE A 101 1.66 7.96 -1.27
CA ILE A 101 1.92 6.53 -1.00
C ILE A 101 1.07 6.02 0.17
N SER A 102 0.91 6.82 1.22
CA SER A 102 0.03 6.50 2.36
C SER A 102 -1.43 6.38 1.95
N LEU A 103 -1.90 7.31 1.11
CA LEU A 103 -3.27 7.29 0.61
C LEU A 103 -3.54 6.08 -0.29
N VAL A 104 -2.57 5.68 -1.13
CA VAL A 104 -2.68 4.48 -1.97
C VAL A 104 -2.91 3.23 -1.13
N PHE A 105 -2.06 3.00 -0.13
CA PHE A 105 -2.19 1.82 0.72
C PHE A 105 -3.43 1.89 1.62
N ALA A 106 -3.83 3.09 2.02
CA ALA A 106 -5.06 3.29 2.76
C ALA A 106 -6.29 2.88 1.93
N ALA A 107 -6.43 3.45 0.72
CA ALA A 107 -7.51 3.13 -0.20
C ALA A 107 -7.45 1.66 -0.67
N GLN A 108 -6.26 1.08 -0.84
CA GLN A 108 -6.08 -0.34 -1.13
C GLN A 108 -6.75 -1.22 -0.08
N GLY A 109 -6.42 -1.04 1.20
CA GLY A 109 -6.95 -1.89 2.27
C GLY A 109 -8.45 -1.69 2.47
N VAL A 110 -8.96 -0.47 2.33
CA VAL A 110 -10.41 -0.19 2.37
C VAL A 110 -11.13 -0.86 1.19
N ALA A 111 -10.62 -0.69 -0.03
CA ALA A 111 -11.21 -1.30 -1.23
C ALA A 111 -11.20 -2.84 -1.13
N ALA A 112 -10.09 -3.44 -0.69
CA ALA A 112 -10.00 -4.88 -0.52
C ALA A 112 -10.95 -5.41 0.56
N ALA A 113 -11.11 -4.70 1.68
CA ALA A 113 -12.00 -5.08 2.77
C ALA A 113 -13.48 -5.01 2.38
N VAL A 114 -13.87 -3.95 1.66
CA VAL A 114 -15.26 -3.70 1.26
C VAL A 114 -15.64 -4.55 0.04
N ALA A 115 -14.80 -4.57 -1.00
CA ALA A 115 -15.12 -5.23 -2.25
C ALA A 115 -14.84 -6.73 -2.24
N GLY A 116 -14.06 -7.27 -1.28
CA GLY A 116 -13.63 -8.67 -1.26
C GLY A 116 -14.74 -9.71 -1.54
N PRO A 117 -15.90 -9.67 -0.85
CA PRO A 117 -17.01 -10.57 -1.14
C PRO A 117 -17.59 -10.40 -2.55
N TRP A 118 -17.65 -9.18 -3.06
CA TRP A 118 -18.17 -8.88 -4.39
C TRP A 118 -17.20 -9.34 -5.49
N LEU A 119 -15.88 -9.16 -5.30
CA LEU A 119 -14.84 -9.63 -6.22
C LEU A 119 -14.90 -11.15 -6.42
N ALA A 120 -15.22 -11.90 -5.36
CA ALA A 120 -15.40 -13.35 -5.44
C ALA A 120 -16.60 -13.75 -6.33
N ASN A 121 -17.61 -12.90 -6.47
CA ASN A 121 -18.81 -13.17 -7.28
C ASN A 121 -18.61 -12.84 -8.77
N ILE A 122 -17.83 -11.80 -9.09
CA ILE A 122 -17.58 -11.37 -10.48
C ILE A 122 -16.42 -12.12 -11.15
N GLY A 123 -15.61 -12.84 -10.36
CA GLY A 123 -14.46 -13.61 -10.85
C GLY A 123 -13.18 -12.79 -11.05
N PRO A 124 -12.01 -13.46 -11.19
CA PRO A 124 -10.72 -12.80 -11.25
C PRO A 124 -10.54 -11.92 -12.49
N ARG A 125 -11.08 -12.30 -13.65
CA ARG A 125 -10.90 -11.53 -14.89
C ARG A 125 -11.56 -10.15 -14.81
N ALA A 126 -12.83 -10.10 -14.43
CA ALA A 126 -13.56 -8.85 -14.26
C ALA A 126 -12.90 -7.97 -13.20
N SER A 127 -12.55 -8.57 -12.06
CA SER A 127 -11.87 -7.89 -10.96
C SER A 127 -10.56 -7.23 -11.40
N MET A 128 -9.70 -7.96 -12.11
CA MET A 128 -8.42 -7.45 -12.61
C MET A 128 -8.59 -6.40 -13.71
N MET A 129 -9.62 -6.48 -14.55
CA MET A 129 -9.91 -5.46 -15.56
C MET A 129 -10.36 -4.14 -14.93
N ILE A 130 -11.22 -4.20 -13.91
CA ILE A 130 -11.63 -3.02 -13.14
C ILE A 130 -10.42 -2.42 -12.41
N ALA A 131 -9.59 -3.27 -11.80
CA ALA A 131 -8.34 -2.86 -11.18
C ALA A 131 -7.41 -2.14 -12.17
N ALA A 132 -7.27 -2.66 -13.39
CA ALA A 132 -6.46 -2.06 -14.45
C ALA A 132 -6.97 -0.66 -14.81
N ALA A 133 -8.28 -0.51 -15.01
CA ALA A 133 -8.91 0.77 -15.33
C ALA A 133 -8.74 1.80 -14.19
N CYS A 134 -8.98 1.40 -12.94
CA CYS A 134 -8.81 2.27 -11.78
C CYS A 134 -7.35 2.67 -11.59
N PHE A 135 -6.41 1.72 -11.65
CA PHE A 135 -5.00 2.03 -11.39
C PHE A 135 -4.37 2.88 -12.51
N SER A 136 -4.62 2.51 -13.77
CA SER A 136 -4.18 3.27 -14.94
C SER A 136 -4.80 4.67 -14.99
N GLY A 137 -6.11 4.77 -14.78
CA GLY A 137 -6.82 6.05 -14.70
C GLY A 137 -6.36 6.92 -13.55
N GLY A 138 -6.08 6.32 -12.39
CA GLY A 138 -5.50 7.01 -11.22
C GLY A 138 -4.13 7.60 -11.51
N LEU A 139 -3.24 6.87 -12.19
CA LEU A 139 -1.94 7.39 -12.63
C LEU A 139 -2.08 8.50 -13.67
N GLY A 140 -3.00 8.36 -14.64
CA GLY A 140 -3.29 9.44 -15.60
C GLY A 140 -3.83 10.71 -14.93
N LEU A 141 -4.71 10.56 -13.94
CA LEU A 141 -5.22 11.69 -13.15
C LEU A 141 -4.12 12.32 -12.29
N SER A 142 -3.18 11.51 -11.79
CA SER A 142 -2.01 11.98 -11.06
C SER A 142 -1.07 12.79 -11.96
N ALA A 143 -0.83 12.33 -13.18
CA ALA A 143 -0.06 13.06 -14.18
C ALA A 143 -0.66 14.45 -14.44
N LEU A 144 -1.98 14.51 -14.61
CA LEU A 144 -2.71 15.78 -14.73
C LEU A 144 -2.59 16.64 -13.46
N GLY A 145 -2.63 16.01 -12.28
CA GLY A 145 -2.43 16.68 -11.00
C GLY A 145 -1.06 17.34 -10.88
N VAL A 146 0.01 16.65 -11.28
CA VAL A 146 1.36 17.23 -11.31
C VAL A 146 1.46 18.32 -12.36
N ALA A 147 0.97 18.10 -13.58
CA ALA A 147 1.03 19.09 -14.66
C ALA A 147 0.28 20.40 -14.33
N MET A 148 -0.80 20.33 -13.55
CA MET A 148 -1.56 21.51 -13.08
C MET A 148 -1.14 21.99 -11.69
N HIS A 149 -0.09 21.40 -11.11
CA HIS A 149 0.38 21.69 -9.76
C HIS A 149 -0.74 21.62 -8.69
N SER A 150 -1.60 20.60 -8.80
CA SER A 150 -2.79 20.37 -7.95
C SER A 150 -2.65 19.14 -7.04
N LEU A 151 -2.37 19.38 -5.75
CA LEU A 151 -2.34 18.33 -4.73
C LEU A 151 -3.65 17.54 -4.60
N PRO A 152 -4.85 18.17 -4.58
CA PRO A 152 -6.10 17.42 -4.48
C PRO A 152 -6.26 16.41 -5.62
N LEU A 153 -5.83 16.77 -6.83
CA LEU A 153 -5.93 15.89 -7.99
C LEU A 153 -4.90 14.76 -7.93
N LEU A 154 -3.69 15.04 -7.46
CA LEU A 154 -2.69 14.01 -7.18
C LEU A 154 -3.16 13.02 -6.10
N TYR A 155 -3.78 13.52 -5.02
CA TYR A 155 -4.30 12.69 -3.93
C TYR A 155 -5.51 11.86 -4.36
N LEU A 156 -6.41 12.44 -5.17
CA LEU A 156 -7.54 11.72 -5.75
C LEU A 156 -7.08 10.68 -6.76
N GLY A 157 -6.14 11.04 -7.65
CA GLY A 157 -5.63 10.19 -8.71
C GLY A 157 -4.79 9.04 -8.16
N TYR A 158 -3.66 9.35 -7.54
CA TYR A 158 -2.72 8.33 -7.07
C TYR A 158 -3.32 7.65 -5.85
N GLY A 159 -3.61 8.45 -4.81
CA GLY A 159 -4.07 7.99 -3.51
C GLY A 159 -5.36 7.18 -3.57
N VAL A 160 -6.45 7.81 -3.99
CA VAL A 160 -7.78 7.21 -3.88
C VAL A 160 -8.10 6.27 -5.03
N LEU A 161 -8.09 6.77 -6.28
CA LEU A 161 -8.48 5.99 -7.45
C LEU A 161 -7.43 4.91 -7.76
N GLY A 162 -6.15 5.29 -7.75
CA GLY A 162 -5.03 4.37 -7.88
C GLY A 162 -5.03 3.32 -6.77
N GLY A 163 -5.10 3.73 -5.51
CA GLY A 163 -5.17 2.81 -4.36
C GLY A 163 -6.37 1.86 -4.41
N THR A 164 -7.54 2.33 -4.86
CA THR A 164 -8.70 1.45 -5.12
C THR A 164 -8.36 0.39 -6.17
N GLY A 165 -7.73 0.79 -7.29
CA GLY A 165 -7.27 -0.16 -8.31
C GLY A 165 -6.30 -1.21 -7.75
N VAL A 166 -5.35 -0.80 -6.90
CA VAL A 166 -4.45 -1.72 -6.19
C VAL A 166 -5.25 -2.71 -5.33
N GLY A 167 -6.22 -2.23 -4.54
CA GLY A 167 -7.04 -3.08 -3.66
C GLY A 167 -7.88 -4.12 -4.41
N LEU A 168 -8.52 -3.71 -5.51
CA LEU A 168 -9.33 -4.60 -6.34
C LEU A 168 -8.49 -5.63 -7.09
N GLY A 169 -7.25 -5.28 -7.44
CA GLY A 169 -6.31 -6.15 -8.16
C GLY A 169 -5.47 -7.07 -7.27
N TYR A 170 -5.48 -6.87 -5.96
CA TYR A 170 -4.60 -7.58 -5.03
C TYR A 170 -5.07 -9.01 -4.73
N THR A 171 -6.29 -9.18 -4.22
CA THR A 171 -6.77 -10.50 -3.76
C THR A 171 -7.10 -11.51 -4.88
N PRO A 172 -7.68 -11.13 -6.04
CA PRO A 172 -8.12 -12.12 -7.04
C PRO A 172 -7.00 -12.96 -7.67
N PRO A 173 -5.83 -12.40 -8.07
CA PRO A 173 -4.72 -13.19 -8.59
C PRO A 173 -4.18 -14.18 -7.54
N ILE A 174 -4.07 -13.75 -6.28
CA ILE A 174 -3.60 -14.59 -5.17
C ILE A 174 -4.52 -15.80 -4.99
N GLN A 175 -5.83 -15.57 -4.91
CA GLN A 175 -6.82 -16.64 -4.76
C GLN A 175 -6.80 -17.60 -5.94
N THR A 176 -6.65 -17.07 -7.16
CA THR A 176 -6.59 -17.88 -8.38
C THR A 176 -5.39 -18.81 -8.34
N LEU A 177 -4.20 -18.32 -7.97
CA LEU A 177 -3.02 -19.18 -7.86
C LEU A 177 -3.11 -20.16 -6.70
N ILE A 178 -3.62 -19.78 -5.54
CA ILE A 178 -3.83 -20.73 -4.43
C ILE A 178 -4.75 -21.88 -4.88
N SER A 179 -5.76 -21.59 -5.71
CA SER A 179 -6.66 -22.61 -6.26
C SER A 179 -5.96 -23.57 -7.24
N TRP A 180 -4.98 -23.09 -8.00
CA TRP A 180 -4.15 -23.91 -8.88
C TRP A 180 -3.07 -24.72 -8.14
N PHE A 181 -2.69 -24.31 -6.93
CA PHE A 181 -1.60 -24.91 -6.16
C PHE A 181 -2.02 -25.23 -4.72
N PRO A 182 -3.06 -26.08 -4.51
CA PRO A 182 -3.52 -26.42 -3.17
C PRO A 182 -2.48 -27.21 -2.35
N ASP A 183 -1.55 -27.87 -3.05
CA ASP A 183 -0.38 -28.60 -2.57
C ASP A 183 0.81 -27.69 -2.17
N ARG A 184 0.85 -26.45 -2.67
CA ARG A 184 1.96 -25.50 -2.47
C ARG A 184 1.48 -24.06 -2.24
N ARG A 185 0.50 -23.90 -1.35
CA ARG A 185 -0.19 -22.61 -1.12
C ARG A 185 0.76 -21.47 -0.76
N GLY A 186 1.76 -21.75 0.06
CA GLY A 186 2.79 -20.77 0.45
C GLY A 186 3.61 -20.27 -0.75
N LEU A 187 4.04 -21.17 -1.64
CA LEU A 187 4.75 -20.82 -2.87
C LEU A 187 3.87 -20.00 -3.82
N ALA A 188 2.62 -20.42 -4.03
CA ALA A 188 1.70 -19.74 -4.93
C ALA A 188 1.37 -18.31 -4.48
N SER A 189 1.12 -18.14 -3.18
CA SER A 189 0.95 -16.81 -2.57
C SER A 189 2.26 -16.02 -2.66
N GLY A 190 3.40 -16.62 -2.27
CA GLY A 190 4.72 -16.00 -2.29
C GLY A 190 5.13 -15.49 -3.66
N VAL A 191 4.99 -16.27 -4.73
CA VAL A 191 5.33 -15.86 -6.11
C VAL A 191 4.42 -14.73 -6.59
N THR A 192 3.11 -14.82 -6.35
CA THR A 192 2.18 -13.73 -6.73
C THR A 192 2.57 -12.43 -6.04
N ILE A 193 2.73 -12.50 -4.72
CA ILE A 193 3.03 -11.37 -3.85
C ILE A 193 4.46 -10.85 -4.10
N ALA A 194 5.41 -11.70 -4.52
CA ALA A 194 6.74 -11.31 -4.98
C ALA A 194 6.69 -10.38 -6.19
N GLY A 195 5.70 -10.54 -7.09
CA GLY A 195 5.42 -9.56 -8.15
C GLY A 195 5.32 -8.15 -7.57
N PHE A 196 4.51 -7.97 -6.53
CA PHE A 196 4.31 -6.68 -5.85
C PHE A 196 5.62 -6.14 -5.25
N GLY A 197 6.43 -6.99 -4.61
CA GLY A 197 7.76 -6.59 -4.09
C GLY A 197 8.77 -6.24 -5.18
N SER A 198 8.64 -6.82 -6.38
CA SER A 198 9.55 -6.56 -7.51
C SER A 198 9.30 -5.21 -8.22
N GLY A 199 8.16 -4.57 -7.96
CA GLY A 199 7.79 -3.30 -8.61
C GLY A 199 8.86 -2.22 -8.50
N ALA A 200 9.46 -2.03 -7.33
CA ALA A 200 10.53 -1.04 -7.15
C ALA A 200 11.83 -1.38 -7.90
N LEU A 201 12.19 -2.67 -8.03
CA LEU A 201 13.39 -3.09 -8.76
C LEU A 201 13.30 -2.76 -10.25
N VAL A 202 12.09 -2.86 -10.82
CA VAL A 202 11.84 -2.59 -12.24
C VAL A 202 11.54 -1.11 -12.47
N PHE A 203 10.70 -0.52 -11.61
CA PHE A 203 10.14 0.80 -11.88
C PHE A 203 10.94 1.96 -11.30
N ALA A 204 11.79 1.77 -10.28
CA ALA A 204 12.67 2.84 -9.83
C ALA A 204 13.68 3.27 -10.92
N PRO A 205 14.38 2.35 -11.61
CA PRO A 205 15.21 2.71 -12.76
C PRO A 205 14.40 3.25 -13.94
N ALA A 206 13.24 2.65 -14.24
CA ALA A 206 12.38 3.13 -15.32
C ALA A 206 11.88 4.56 -15.08
N ALA A 207 11.51 4.90 -13.84
CA ALA A 207 11.07 6.23 -13.46
C ALA A 207 12.21 7.24 -13.59
N GLN A 208 13.43 6.90 -13.16
CA GLN A 208 14.60 7.77 -13.35
C GLN A 208 14.86 8.03 -14.83
N TRP A 209 14.80 6.99 -15.66
CA TRP A 209 14.99 7.13 -17.11
C TRP A 209 13.89 7.98 -17.77
N LEU A 210 12.62 7.74 -17.42
CA LEU A 210 11.49 8.51 -17.96
C LEU A 210 11.58 9.98 -17.55
N MET A 211 11.84 10.27 -16.27
CA MET A 211 11.98 11.65 -15.79
C MET A 211 13.14 12.34 -16.49
N ALA A 212 14.32 11.73 -16.60
CA ALA A 212 15.46 12.30 -17.33
C ALA A 212 15.14 12.55 -18.81
N LYS A 213 14.29 11.73 -19.43
CA LYS A 213 13.86 11.90 -20.82
C LYS A 213 12.89 13.06 -21.02
N PHE A 214 12.01 13.31 -20.06
CA PHE A 214 10.97 14.34 -20.15
C PHE A 214 11.34 15.64 -19.43
N GLN A 215 12.40 15.63 -18.62
CA GLN A 215 12.89 16.80 -17.90
C GLN A 215 13.21 17.93 -18.88
N GLN A 216 12.76 19.15 -18.53
CA GLN A 216 13.11 20.37 -19.25
C GLN A 216 13.78 21.32 -18.27
N PRO A 217 15.01 21.80 -18.57
CA PRO A 217 15.70 22.74 -17.70
C PRO A 217 14.94 24.08 -17.65
N PRO A 218 14.90 24.74 -16.49
CA PRO A 218 14.31 26.07 -16.38
C PRO A 218 15.16 27.12 -17.11
N GLU A 219 14.53 28.24 -17.44
CA GLU A 219 15.15 29.40 -18.08
C GLU A 219 16.17 30.07 -17.14
N PHE A 220 17.40 30.29 -17.61
CA PHE A 220 18.46 30.95 -16.84
C PHE A 220 18.20 32.46 -16.76
N ALA A 221 18.12 32.99 -15.54
CA ALA A 221 17.89 34.40 -15.27
C ALA A 221 19.18 35.21 -15.19
N GLY A 222 20.30 34.59 -14.81
CA GLY A 222 21.62 35.24 -14.78
C GLY A 222 22.55 34.73 -13.69
N SER A 223 23.81 35.20 -13.71
CA SER A 223 24.82 34.81 -12.74
C SER A 223 24.73 35.64 -11.44
N PRO A 224 25.27 35.15 -10.32
CA PRO A 224 25.28 35.89 -9.05
C PRO A 224 25.97 37.27 -9.10
N SER A 225 26.91 37.46 -10.03
CA SER A 225 27.69 38.69 -10.18
C SER A 225 27.03 39.75 -11.05
N THR A 226 26.07 39.39 -11.91
CA THR A 226 25.46 40.32 -12.89
C THR A 226 23.96 40.54 -12.67
N THR A 227 23.32 39.73 -11.83
CA THR A 227 21.87 39.75 -11.64
C THR A 227 21.47 40.66 -10.49
N ALA A 228 20.70 41.70 -10.79
CA ALA A 228 20.08 42.53 -9.76
C ALA A 228 18.86 41.82 -9.16
N LEU A 229 18.98 41.43 -7.89
CA LEU A 229 17.92 40.73 -7.16
C LEU A 229 17.07 41.70 -6.36
N VAL A 230 15.79 41.38 -6.26
CA VAL A 230 14.82 42.05 -5.38
C VAL A 230 14.29 41.00 -4.41
N GLU A 231 14.46 41.24 -3.11
CA GLU A 231 13.93 40.36 -2.07
C GLU A 231 12.57 40.91 -1.61
N LYS A 232 11.55 40.05 -1.60
CA LYS A 232 10.21 40.43 -1.14
C LYS A 232 9.51 39.22 -0.53
N ASP A 233 8.99 39.38 0.68
CA ASP A 233 8.23 38.34 1.40
C ASP A 233 9.02 37.01 1.54
N GLY A 234 10.34 37.10 1.72
CA GLY A 234 11.24 35.93 1.77
C GLY A 234 11.61 35.33 0.42
N LEU A 235 10.99 35.77 -0.68
CA LEU A 235 11.24 35.29 -2.03
C LEU A 235 12.23 36.17 -2.78
N THR A 236 12.96 35.57 -3.71
CA THR A 236 13.95 36.24 -4.56
C THR A 236 13.40 36.45 -5.96
N PHE A 237 13.51 37.68 -6.46
CA PHE A 237 13.01 38.07 -7.78
C PHE A 237 14.11 38.72 -8.63
N VAL A 238 13.97 38.60 -9.94
CA VAL A 238 14.70 39.41 -10.93
C VAL A 238 13.73 40.41 -11.55
N SER A 239 14.17 41.66 -11.69
CA SER A 239 13.42 42.69 -12.40
C SER A 239 13.70 42.61 -13.91
N GLU A 240 12.71 42.24 -14.69
CA GLU A 240 12.79 42.25 -16.16
C GLU A 240 12.60 43.66 -16.75
N ALA A 241 12.83 43.78 -18.05
CA ALA A 241 12.51 44.97 -18.82
C ALA A 241 11.02 45.33 -18.64
N GLY A 242 10.75 46.57 -18.19
CA GLY A 242 9.39 47.03 -17.86
C GLY A 242 9.02 46.92 -16.37
N GLY A 243 9.95 46.53 -15.49
CA GLY A 243 9.75 46.55 -14.02
C GLY A 243 8.94 45.37 -13.48
N LYS A 244 8.69 44.34 -14.30
CA LYS A 244 8.01 43.12 -13.87
C LYS A 244 8.98 42.26 -13.06
N LEU A 245 8.57 41.87 -11.86
CA LEU A 245 9.31 40.94 -11.01
C LEU A 245 8.93 39.50 -11.38
N ARG A 246 9.92 38.65 -11.64
CA ARG A 246 9.75 37.19 -11.77
C ARG A 246 10.55 36.48 -10.69
N GLU A 247 9.91 35.52 -10.03
CA GLU A 247 10.54 34.71 -9.00
C GLU A 247 11.65 33.85 -9.60
N VAL A 248 12.76 33.75 -8.88
CA VAL A 248 13.89 32.89 -9.22
C VAL A 248 14.30 32.02 -8.05
N VAL A 249 14.85 30.86 -8.34
CA VAL A 249 15.58 30.03 -7.37
C VAL A 249 17.08 30.07 -7.66
N GLU A 250 17.87 29.97 -6.61
CA GLU A 250 19.33 29.85 -6.70
C GLU A 250 19.72 28.39 -6.96
N ALA A 251 20.52 28.16 -8.00
CA ALA A 251 21.07 26.86 -8.33
C ALA A 251 22.58 26.85 -8.06
N THR A 252 23.00 25.92 -7.21
CA THR A 252 24.42 25.65 -6.96
C THR A 252 24.88 24.50 -7.85
N SER A 253 26.19 24.31 -8.03
CA SER A 253 26.71 23.14 -8.76
C SER A 253 26.22 21.82 -8.15
N ALA A 254 26.04 21.77 -6.82
CA ALA A 254 25.50 20.60 -6.13
C ALA A 254 24.01 20.38 -6.46
N SER A 255 23.18 21.43 -6.42
CA SER A 255 21.75 21.30 -6.72
C SER A 255 21.50 20.96 -8.19
N LEU A 256 22.32 21.51 -9.10
CA LEU A 256 22.32 21.15 -10.53
C LEU A 256 22.71 19.69 -10.75
N ALA A 257 23.77 19.21 -10.09
CA ALA A 257 24.15 17.80 -10.16
C ALA A 257 23.06 16.88 -9.61
N GLU A 258 22.42 17.28 -8.51
CA GLU A 258 21.29 16.55 -7.93
C GLU A 258 20.08 16.50 -8.88
N ALA A 259 19.82 17.61 -9.60
CA ALA A 259 18.77 17.70 -10.59
C ALA A 259 19.07 16.93 -11.87
N GLY A 260 20.27 16.35 -12.04
CA GLY A 260 20.69 15.70 -13.29
C GLY A 260 21.07 16.70 -14.38
N LEU A 261 21.31 17.96 -14.01
CA LEU A 261 21.55 19.10 -14.90
C LEU A 261 22.93 19.73 -14.66
N ALA A 262 23.93 18.91 -14.33
CA ALA A 262 25.30 19.35 -13.99
C ALA A 262 26.03 20.12 -15.11
N THR A 263 25.51 20.09 -16.34
CA THR A 263 26.06 20.83 -17.49
C THR A 263 25.61 22.29 -17.54
N LEU A 264 24.66 22.69 -16.69
CA LEU A 264 24.20 24.07 -16.61
C LEU A 264 25.10 24.91 -15.68
N ASP A 265 25.03 26.23 -15.84
CA ASP A 265 25.80 27.17 -15.03
C ASP A 265 25.14 27.45 -13.67
N ALA A 266 25.93 27.56 -12.60
CA ALA A 266 25.40 28.00 -11.31
C ALA A 266 24.91 29.46 -11.39
N GLY A 267 23.77 29.76 -10.76
CA GLY A 267 23.15 31.08 -10.79
C GLY A 267 21.66 31.04 -10.52
N TYR A 268 20.91 32.00 -11.08
CA TYR A 268 19.48 32.13 -10.84
C TYR A 268 18.67 31.59 -12.01
N TYR A 269 17.58 30.88 -11.71
CA TYR A 269 16.69 30.28 -12.69
C TYR A 269 15.24 30.66 -12.42
N TYR A 270 14.47 30.96 -13.47
CA TYR A 270 13.07 31.36 -13.34
C TYR A 270 12.16 30.20 -12.93
N VAL A 271 11.37 30.40 -11.88
CA VAL A 271 10.39 29.42 -11.40
C VAL A 271 9.29 29.21 -12.43
N GLY A 272 8.89 27.95 -12.63
CA GLY A 272 7.77 27.57 -13.50
C GLY A 272 8.08 27.57 -15.00
N THR A 273 9.36 27.60 -15.39
CA THR A 273 9.79 27.60 -16.80
C THR A 273 10.35 26.26 -17.28
N GLY A 274 10.38 25.25 -16.41
CA GLY A 274 10.82 23.89 -16.71
C GLY A 274 9.91 22.84 -16.08
N THR A 275 10.32 21.58 -16.18
CA THR A 275 9.62 20.44 -15.56
C THR A 275 10.63 19.40 -15.11
N THR A 276 10.32 18.66 -14.04
CA THR A 276 11.14 17.53 -13.60
C THR A 276 10.88 16.25 -14.39
N GLY A 277 9.82 16.21 -15.20
CA GLY A 277 9.40 15.05 -15.99
C GLY A 277 8.54 14.04 -15.23
N VAL A 278 8.10 14.34 -13.99
CA VAL A 278 7.27 13.44 -13.17
C VAL A 278 5.89 13.22 -13.81
N ALA A 279 5.25 14.29 -14.30
CA ALA A 279 3.92 14.21 -14.89
C ALA A 279 3.88 13.24 -16.09
N GLU A 280 4.80 13.40 -17.03
CA GLU A 280 4.93 12.56 -18.22
C GLU A 280 5.27 11.12 -17.86
N SER A 281 6.13 10.93 -16.86
CA SER A 281 6.49 9.60 -16.35
C SER A 281 5.26 8.86 -15.80
N LEU A 282 4.43 9.54 -15.01
CA LEU A 282 3.18 8.98 -14.48
C LEU A 282 2.20 8.63 -15.59
N ALA A 283 2.08 9.46 -16.64
CA ALA A 283 1.22 9.19 -17.78
C ALA A 283 1.68 7.93 -18.55
N VAL A 284 2.99 7.79 -18.79
CA VAL A 284 3.58 6.59 -19.43
C VAL A 284 3.33 5.34 -18.60
N PHE A 285 3.54 5.41 -17.28
CA PHE A 285 3.24 4.28 -16.39
C PHE A 285 1.75 3.94 -16.40
N GLY A 286 0.87 4.93 -16.39
CA GLY A 286 -0.57 4.72 -16.49
C GLY A 286 -0.94 3.89 -17.71
N GLY A 287 -0.48 4.29 -18.90
CA GLY A 287 -0.73 3.54 -20.14
C GLY A 287 -0.11 2.14 -20.14
N ALA A 288 1.16 2.02 -19.74
CA ALA A 288 1.88 0.75 -19.73
C ALA A 288 1.27 -0.27 -18.76
N TYR A 289 0.96 0.16 -17.53
CA TYR A 289 0.35 -0.71 -16.52
C TYR A 289 -1.07 -1.11 -16.90
N GLY A 290 -1.86 -0.18 -17.45
CA GLY A 290 -3.19 -0.49 -17.98
C GLY A 290 -3.14 -1.61 -19.01
N ALA A 291 -2.20 -1.53 -19.97
CA ALA A 291 -2.03 -2.56 -21.00
C ALA A 291 -1.59 -3.91 -20.41
N ILE A 292 -0.58 -3.92 -19.54
CA ILE A 292 -0.06 -5.15 -18.91
C ILE A 292 -1.12 -5.82 -18.04
N MET A 293 -1.83 -5.05 -17.21
CA MET A 293 -2.87 -5.57 -16.32
C MET A 293 -4.10 -6.04 -17.11
N ALA A 294 -4.52 -5.32 -18.15
CA ALA A 294 -5.61 -5.76 -19.02
C ALA A 294 -5.27 -7.05 -19.75
N ALA A 295 -4.07 -7.17 -20.32
CA ALA A 295 -3.59 -8.40 -20.95
C ALA A 295 -3.52 -9.55 -19.92
N SER A 296 -3.03 -9.29 -18.72
CA SER A 296 -2.99 -10.27 -17.62
C SER A 296 -4.38 -10.73 -17.19
N ALA A 297 -5.35 -9.81 -17.11
CA ALA A 297 -6.74 -10.11 -16.81
C ALA A 297 -7.38 -11.00 -17.88
N LEU A 298 -7.05 -10.80 -19.16
CA LEU A 298 -7.53 -11.66 -20.25
C LEU A 298 -6.82 -13.03 -20.24
N ALA A 299 -5.56 -13.09 -19.84
CA ALA A 299 -4.77 -14.31 -19.80
C ALA A 299 -5.10 -15.22 -18.60
N ILE A 300 -5.43 -14.65 -17.44
CA ILE A 300 -5.66 -15.45 -16.22
C ILE A 300 -6.88 -16.35 -16.34
N ARG A 301 -6.79 -17.55 -15.75
CA ARG A 301 -7.85 -18.56 -15.73
C ARG A 301 -7.94 -19.23 -14.38
N THR A 302 -9.12 -19.70 -14.01
CA THR A 302 -9.39 -20.52 -12.83
C THR A 302 -9.36 -22.00 -13.18
N PRO A 303 -9.00 -22.89 -12.22
CA PRO A 303 -9.11 -24.33 -12.43
C PRO A 303 -10.59 -24.76 -12.46
N TRP A 304 -10.89 -25.94 -13.02
CA TRP A 304 -12.24 -26.50 -12.96
C TRP A 304 -12.62 -26.93 -11.53
N ARG A 305 -13.92 -27.13 -11.29
CA ARG A 305 -14.42 -27.57 -9.97
C ARG A 305 -13.89 -28.97 -9.65
N GLY A 306 -13.36 -29.16 -8.44
CA GLY A 306 -12.79 -30.45 -8.03
C GLY A 306 -11.38 -30.72 -8.56
N PHE A 307 -10.66 -29.68 -8.99
CA PHE A 307 -9.26 -29.79 -9.42
C PHE A 307 -8.38 -30.50 -8.37
N ASP A 308 -7.71 -31.57 -8.80
CA ASP A 308 -6.69 -32.29 -8.03
C ASP A 308 -5.34 -32.21 -8.78
N PRO A 309 -4.32 -31.54 -8.22
CA PRO A 309 -3.01 -31.42 -8.86
C PRO A 309 -2.32 -32.76 -9.06
N ALA A 310 -2.56 -33.76 -8.19
CA ALA A 310 -1.91 -35.07 -8.29
C ALA A 310 -2.41 -35.88 -9.49
N GLN A 311 -3.68 -35.70 -9.88
CA GLN A 311 -4.26 -36.31 -11.06
C GLN A 311 -3.88 -35.56 -12.34
N PHE A 312 -3.79 -34.23 -12.26
CA PHE A 312 -3.47 -33.38 -13.40
C PHE A 312 -2.00 -33.45 -13.82
N ASP A 313 -1.06 -33.47 -12.87
CA ASP A 313 0.38 -33.56 -13.16
C ASP A 313 0.78 -34.95 -13.70
N LYS A 314 -0.04 -35.97 -13.44
CA LYS A 314 0.15 -37.36 -13.93
C LYS A 314 -0.61 -37.67 -15.22
N ALA A 315 -1.49 -36.79 -15.69
CA ALA A 315 -2.24 -37.01 -16.91
C ALA A 315 -1.30 -36.90 -18.13
N PRO A 316 -1.15 -37.96 -18.95
CA PRO A 316 -0.47 -37.84 -20.23
C PRO A 316 -1.17 -36.78 -21.07
N GLY A 317 -0.41 -35.90 -21.71
CA GLY A 317 -0.96 -34.85 -22.55
C GLY A 317 -1.93 -35.42 -23.60
N ALA A 318 -3.06 -34.71 -23.76
CA ALA A 318 -4.08 -34.79 -24.82
C ALA A 318 -5.42 -35.53 -24.54
N ASP A 319 -5.56 -36.47 -23.61
CA ASP A 319 -6.81 -37.29 -23.56
C ASP A 319 -7.68 -37.15 -22.28
N ALA A 320 -7.65 -36.00 -21.61
CA ALA A 320 -8.54 -35.74 -20.46
C ALA A 320 -9.96 -35.24 -20.86
N ALA A 321 -10.39 -35.46 -22.11
CA ALA A 321 -11.72 -35.06 -22.58
C ALA A 321 -12.86 -35.99 -22.11
N GLY A 322 -12.54 -37.15 -21.50
CA GLY A 322 -13.52 -38.18 -21.14
C GLY A 322 -14.05 -38.18 -19.70
N ALA A 323 -13.49 -37.39 -18.78
CA ALA A 323 -13.82 -37.50 -17.35
C ALA A 323 -14.82 -36.44 -16.84
N ALA A 324 -15.56 -35.77 -17.73
CA ALA A 324 -16.50 -34.70 -17.39
C ALA A 324 -17.89 -35.21 -16.93
N GLY A 325 -17.97 -36.40 -16.32
CA GLY A 325 -19.24 -37.06 -16.02
C GLY A 325 -19.20 -38.00 -14.83
N SER A 326 -18.62 -37.59 -13.70
CA SER A 326 -18.97 -38.25 -12.43
C SER A 326 -18.94 -37.25 -11.28
N ASP A 327 -20.06 -37.17 -10.56
CA ASP A 327 -20.20 -36.57 -9.23
C ASP A 327 -19.41 -37.37 -8.18
N SER A 328 -18.11 -37.56 -8.40
CA SER A 328 -17.26 -38.22 -7.42
C SER A 328 -16.89 -37.22 -6.32
N LYS A 329 -17.42 -37.52 -5.14
CA LYS A 329 -17.13 -36.87 -3.86
C LYS A 329 -15.61 -36.70 -3.69
N PRO A 330 -15.10 -35.54 -3.26
CA PRO A 330 -13.66 -35.30 -3.15
C PRO A 330 -13.02 -36.31 -2.20
N ALA A 331 -11.98 -36.99 -2.68
CA ALA A 331 -11.16 -37.86 -1.85
C ALA A 331 -10.36 -37.02 -0.84
N PRO A 332 -10.24 -37.46 0.42
CA PRO A 332 -9.46 -36.74 1.42
C PRO A 332 -7.98 -36.71 1.02
N ALA A 333 -7.39 -35.52 1.08
CA ALA A 333 -5.97 -35.32 0.84
C ALA A 333 -5.15 -36.20 1.80
N ALA A 334 -4.39 -37.14 1.25
CA ALA A 334 -3.44 -37.94 2.01
C ALA A 334 -2.30 -37.03 2.51
N GLY A 335 -2.29 -36.75 3.82
CA GLY A 335 -1.22 -35.99 4.48
C GLY A 335 -1.63 -35.08 5.64
N ALA A 336 -2.92 -34.92 5.95
CA ALA A 336 -3.36 -34.08 7.08
C ALA A 336 -3.64 -34.94 8.33
N THR A 337 -2.68 -35.06 9.24
CA THR A 337 -2.86 -35.66 10.58
C THR A 337 -3.41 -34.69 11.63
N ALA A 338 -4.05 -33.60 11.22
CA ALA A 338 -4.85 -32.75 12.09
C ALA A 338 -6.27 -32.68 11.52
N ALA A 339 -7.29 -32.86 12.37
CA ALA A 339 -8.69 -32.66 12.00
C ALA A 339 -8.84 -31.34 11.22
N PRO A 340 -9.67 -31.27 10.15
CA PRO A 340 -9.82 -30.05 9.38
C PRO A 340 -10.25 -28.93 10.32
N LEU A 341 -9.42 -27.89 10.41
CA LEU A 341 -9.80 -26.64 11.08
C LEU A 341 -11.13 -26.17 10.51
N GLY A 342 -12.08 -25.85 11.38
CA GLY A 342 -13.35 -25.29 10.94
C GLY A 342 -13.15 -23.95 10.23
N ASN A 343 -14.05 -23.61 9.32
CA ASN A 343 -13.97 -22.34 8.59
C ASN A 343 -14.63 -21.22 9.41
N VAL A 344 -13.98 -20.06 9.51
CA VAL A 344 -14.55 -18.87 10.15
C VAL A 344 -15.19 -18.00 9.09
N ASN A 345 -16.46 -17.65 9.31
CA ASN A 345 -17.21 -16.80 8.40
C ASN A 345 -16.63 -15.37 8.38
N PRO A 346 -16.53 -14.70 7.22
CA PRO A 346 -16.12 -13.31 7.15
C PRO A 346 -16.90 -12.43 8.11
N ALA A 347 -18.23 -12.56 8.21
CA ALA A 347 -19.06 -11.73 9.08
C ALA A 347 -18.66 -11.78 10.57
N THR A 348 -18.01 -12.84 11.03
CA THR A 348 -17.65 -13.04 12.44
C THR A 348 -16.15 -12.99 12.72
N VAL A 349 -15.28 -12.97 11.71
CA VAL A 349 -13.82 -13.03 11.88
C VAL A 349 -13.27 -11.92 12.78
N LEU A 350 -13.83 -10.71 12.69
CA LEU A 350 -13.46 -9.54 13.51
C LEU A 350 -13.77 -9.72 15.01
N ARG A 351 -14.61 -10.69 15.38
CA ARG A 351 -14.92 -11.02 16.78
C ARG A 351 -13.88 -11.95 17.40
N THR A 352 -12.91 -12.44 16.62
CA THR A 352 -11.84 -13.30 17.12
C THR A 352 -10.67 -12.44 17.65
N PRO A 353 -10.12 -12.73 18.85
CA PRO A 353 -8.92 -12.04 19.33
C PRO A 353 -7.71 -12.22 18.40
N GLN A 354 -7.62 -13.38 17.75
CA GLN A 354 -6.55 -13.73 16.81
C GLN A 354 -6.46 -12.74 15.65
N PHE A 355 -7.60 -12.27 15.14
CA PHE A 355 -7.63 -11.27 14.08
C PHE A 355 -6.91 -9.98 14.49
N TRP A 356 -7.19 -9.49 15.70
CA TRP A 356 -6.59 -8.24 16.22
C TRP A 356 -5.13 -8.41 16.64
N MET A 357 -4.76 -9.56 17.20
CA MET A 357 -3.36 -9.85 17.53
C MET A 357 -2.50 -9.93 16.26
N LEU A 358 -2.98 -10.65 15.24
CA LEU A 358 -2.30 -10.75 13.95
C LEU A 358 -2.28 -9.41 13.23
N GLY A 359 -3.37 -8.66 13.29
CA GLY A 359 -3.47 -7.30 12.76
C GLY A 359 -2.50 -6.32 13.43
N THR A 360 -2.30 -6.42 14.75
CA THR A 360 -1.33 -5.58 15.47
C THR A 360 0.10 -5.87 15.02
N THR A 361 0.45 -7.15 14.85
CA THR A 361 1.76 -7.54 14.33
C THR A 361 1.97 -7.07 12.90
N PHE A 362 0.97 -7.29 12.05
CA PHE A 362 1.02 -6.86 10.67
C PHE A 362 1.15 -5.33 10.57
N PHE A 363 0.35 -4.59 11.36
CA PHE A 363 0.42 -3.14 11.47
C PHE A 363 1.83 -2.67 11.85
N ALA A 364 2.40 -3.22 12.93
CA ALA A 364 3.68 -2.78 13.46
C ALA A 364 4.78 -2.94 12.40
N VAL A 365 4.93 -4.14 11.84
CA VAL A 365 5.98 -4.43 10.85
C VAL A 365 5.75 -3.64 9.56
N ALA A 366 4.50 -3.53 9.08
CA ALA A 366 4.18 -2.76 7.89
C ALA A 366 4.45 -1.25 8.08
N ALA A 367 4.12 -0.68 9.25
CA ALA A 367 4.26 0.75 9.50
C ALA A 367 5.72 1.19 9.39
N GLY A 368 6.64 0.45 10.03
CA GLY A 368 8.07 0.72 9.96
C GLY A 368 8.64 0.55 8.54
N GLY A 369 8.24 -0.51 7.83
CA GLY A 369 8.74 -0.78 6.49
C GLY A 369 8.22 0.20 5.42
N ILE A 370 6.94 0.57 5.46
CA ILE A 370 6.35 1.57 4.56
C ILE A 370 6.98 2.95 4.82
N ALA A 371 7.15 3.32 6.08
CA ALA A 371 7.79 4.57 6.46
C ALA A 371 9.21 4.66 5.86
N LEU A 372 10.04 3.64 6.05
CA LEU A 372 11.40 3.61 5.52
C LEU A 372 11.43 3.67 3.98
N LEU A 373 10.60 2.88 3.28
CA LEU A 373 10.55 2.90 1.80
C LEU A 373 10.11 4.27 1.24
N SER A 374 9.22 4.96 1.96
CA SER A 374 8.68 6.25 1.52
C SER A 374 9.72 7.38 1.51
N VAL A 375 10.77 7.29 2.33
CA VAL A 375 11.82 8.32 2.46
C VAL A 375 13.24 7.77 2.32
N ALA A 376 13.43 6.59 1.71
CA ALA A 376 14.73 5.92 1.65
C ALA A 376 15.86 6.80 1.08
N LYS A 377 15.60 7.52 -0.02
CA LYS A 377 16.57 8.45 -0.63
C LYS A 377 16.83 9.68 0.24
N PRO A 378 15.80 10.44 0.68
CA PRO A 378 15.99 11.54 1.64
C PRO A 378 16.73 11.13 2.91
N LEU A 379 16.39 9.98 3.49
CA LEU A 379 17.01 9.47 4.71
C LEU A 379 18.51 9.29 4.52
N VAL A 380 18.96 8.60 3.48
CA VAL A 380 20.39 8.42 3.23
C VAL A 380 21.12 9.74 3.04
N ARG A 381 20.46 10.73 2.42
CA ARG A 381 21.05 12.06 2.23
C ARG A 381 21.19 12.81 3.54
N ASP A 382 20.14 12.85 4.36
CA ASP A 382 20.15 13.51 5.66
C ASP A 382 21.16 12.85 6.61
N VAL A 383 21.06 11.53 6.75
CA VAL A 383 21.77 10.74 7.77
C VAL A 383 23.28 10.69 7.53
N PHE A 384 23.70 10.81 6.26
CA PHE A 384 25.10 10.74 5.87
C PHE A 384 25.64 12.04 5.27
N VAL A 385 24.91 13.17 5.42
CA VAL A 385 25.24 14.45 4.77
C VAL A 385 26.67 14.93 5.08
N SER A 386 27.13 14.72 6.30
CA SER A 386 28.47 15.14 6.77
C SER A 386 29.56 14.10 6.45
N SER A 387 29.25 13.08 5.64
CA SER A 387 30.16 12.03 5.21
C SER A 387 30.28 11.98 3.67
N GLY A 388 31.35 11.36 3.16
CA GLY A 388 31.47 11.09 1.72
C GLY A 388 30.43 10.09 1.17
N ALA A 389 29.54 9.54 2.00
CA ALA A 389 28.58 8.51 1.61
C ALA A 389 27.24 9.05 1.09
N ALA A 390 26.88 10.33 1.32
CA ALA A 390 25.62 10.94 0.86
C ALA A 390 25.57 11.23 -0.65
N THR A 391 26.04 10.29 -1.48
CA THR A 391 26.02 10.42 -2.94
C THR A 391 24.69 9.99 -3.54
N ALA A 392 24.31 10.58 -4.68
CA ALA A 392 23.13 10.16 -5.44
C ALA A 392 23.21 8.69 -5.90
N GLY A 393 24.42 8.22 -6.21
CA GLY A 393 24.71 6.82 -6.54
C GLY A 393 24.42 5.88 -5.38
N PHE A 394 24.95 6.18 -4.19
CA PHE A 394 24.69 5.36 -2.99
C PHE A 394 23.21 5.33 -2.63
N ALA A 395 22.51 6.48 -2.64
CA ALA A 395 21.08 6.53 -2.35
C ALA A 395 20.24 5.65 -3.31
N SER A 396 20.64 5.59 -4.58
CA SER A 396 19.99 4.73 -5.59
C SER A 396 20.28 3.25 -5.36
N THR A 397 21.53 2.89 -5.07
CA THR A 397 21.91 1.51 -4.71
C THR A 397 21.24 1.05 -3.42
N PHE A 398 21.15 1.93 -2.42
CA PHE A 398 20.46 1.64 -1.15
C PHE A 398 18.98 1.33 -1.38
N LEU A 399 18.27 2.14 -2.16
CA LEU A 399 16.87 1.87 -2.51
C LEU A 399 16.71 0.52 -3.25
N LEU A 400 17.64 0.20 -4.15
CA LEU A 400 17.66 -1.10 -4.85
C LEU A 400 17.87 -2.26 -3.87
N LEU A 401 18.77 -2.12 -2.89
CA LEU A 401 18.99 -3.11 -1.83
C LEU A 401 17.73 -3.32 -0.98
N LEU A 402 17.05 -2.25 -0.56
CA LEU A 402 15.78 -2.37 0.17
C LEU A 402 14.74 -3.12 -0.65
N SER A 403 14.62 -2.78 -1.93
CA SER A 403 13.68 -3.42 -2.85
C SER A 403 14.00 -4.91 -3.05
N ALA A 404 15.28 -5.25 -3.19
CA ALA A 404 15.76 -6.62 -3.28
C ALA A 404 15.48 -7.39 -1.98
N GLY A 405 15.70 -6.77 -0.82
CA GLY A 405 15.35 -7.31 0.49
C GLY A 405 13.86 -7.59 0.61
N ASN A 406 12.99 -6.69 0.12
CA ASN A 406 11.54 -6.88 0.13
C ASN A 406 11.14 -8.10 -0.72
N LEU A 407 11.66 -8.20 -1.94
CA LEU A 407 11.41 -9.31 -2.85
C LEU A 407 11.94 -10.64 -2.28
N ALA A 408 13.19 -10.65 -1.84
CA ALA A 408 13.83 -11.83 -1.25
C ALA A 408 13.09 -12.28 0.02
N GLY A 409 12.63 -11.34 0.84
CA GLY A 409 11.83 -11.63 2.03
C GLY A 409 10.52 -12.34 1.70
N ARG A 410 9.83 -11.95 0.62
CA ARG A 410 8.56 -12.59 0.20
C ARG A 410 8.73 -14.07 -0.18
N LEU A 411 9.87 -14.43 -0.76
CA LEU A 411 10.17 -15.80 -1.18
C LEU A 411 10.85 -16.61 -0.07
N GLY A 412 11.88 -16.03 0.55
CA GLY A 412 12.73 -16.68 1.54
C GLY A 412 12.00 -16.98 2.84
N TRP A 413 11.26 -16.00 3.39
CA TRP A 413 10.52 -16.22 4.62
C TRP A 413 9.32 -17.16 4.44
N ALA A 414 8.74 -17.21 3.24
CA ALA A 414 7.73 -18.21 2.88
C ALA A 414 8.27 -19.64 3.10
N ALA A 415 9.39 -19.97 2.45
CA ALA A 415 10.04 -21.27 2.57
C ALA A 415 10.57 -21.57 3.98
N PHE A 416 11.05 -20.55 4.69
CA PHE A 416 11.50 -20.68 6.08
C PHE A 416 10.35 -21.03 7.03
N SER A 417 9.19 -20.40 6.85
CA SER A 417 8.03 -20.61 7.72
C SER A 417 7.48 -22.03 7.66
N ASP A 418 7.63 -22.71 6.53
CA ASP A 418 7.18 -24.10 6.36
C ASP A 418 7.97 -25.06 7.27
N LYS A 419 9.20 -24.69 7.66
CA LYS A 419 10.06 -25.48 8.56
C LYS A 419 9.94 -25.08 10.03
N VAL A 420 9.83 -23.77 10.29
CA VAL A 420 9.90 -23.21 11.65
C VAL A 420 8.51 -22.97 12.26
N GLY A 421 7.47 -22.97 11.43
CA GLY A 421 6.10 -22.66 11.78
C GLY A 421 5.81 -21.15 11.74
N ARG A 422 4.65 -20.79 11.19
CA ARG A 422 4.27 -19.38 10.93
C ARG A 422 4.28 -18.49 12.16
N ARG A 423 3.78 -18.98 13.30
CA ARG A 423 3.78 -18.24 14.57
C ARG A 423 5.19 -17.83 14.99
N ASN A 424 6.14 -18.75 14.90
CA ASN A 424 7.54 -18.49 15.28
C ASN A 424 8.20 -17.51 14.29
N THR A 425 7.88 -17.61 13.00
CA THR A 425 8.36 -16.66 11.99
C THR A 425 7.88 -15.23 12.25
N PHE A 426 6.62 -15.04 12.66
CA PHE A 426 6.11 -13.70 13.01
C PHE A 426 6.70 -13.15 14.32
N ILE A 427 7.00 -14.01 15.30
CA ILE A 427 7.78 -13.61 16.48
C ILE A 427 9.17 -13.12 16.06
N LEU A 428 9.84 -13.84 15.15
CA LEU A 428 11.13 -13.43 14.60
C LEU A 428 11.05 -12.07 13.90
N PHE A 429 10.01 -11.80 13.11
CA PHE A 429 9.87 -10.50 12.44
C PHE A 429 9.77 -9.34 13.42
N THR A 430 8.97 -9.50 14.48
CA THR A 430 8.79 -8.43 15.48
C THR A 430 10.00 -8.32 16.40
N ALA A 431 10.39 -9.41 17.05
CA ALA A 431 11.50 -9.41 18.02
C ALA A 431 12.84 -9.12 17.35
N GLY A 432 13.05 -9.64 16.14
CA GLY A 432 14.25 -9.40 15.34
C GLY A 432 14.35 -7.97 14.83
N SER A 433 13.24 -7.22 14.69
CA SER A 433 13.27 -5.81 14.29
C SER A 433 13.77 -4.88 15.41
N ILE A 434 13.59 -5.27 16.69
CA ILE A 434 13.99 -4.46 17.85
C ILE A 434 15.49 -4.09 17.82
N PRO A 435 16.45 -5.05 17.73
CA PRO A 435 17.88 -4.70 17.69
C PRO A 435 18.25 -3.93 16.42
N LEU A 436 17.55 -4.12 15.30
CA LEU A 436 17.82 -3.37 14.07
C LEU A 436 17.49 -1.88 14.24
N TYR A 437 16.38 -1.56 14.92
CA TYR A 437 16.02 -0.18 15.21
C TYR A 437 16.91 0.44 16.28
N LEU A 438 17.22 -0.29 17.37
CA LEU A 438 18.05 0.25 18.45
C LEU A 438 19.51 0.48 18.06
N THR A 439 20.06 -0.30 17.12
CA THR A 439 21.45 -0.13 16.68
C THR A 439 21.62 0.88 15.57
N ALA A 440 20.54 1.28 14.87
CA ALA A 440 20.63 2.20 13.73
C ALA A 440 21.27 3.56 14.09
N PRO A 441 20.86 4.29 15.15
CA PRO A 441 21.50 5.55 15.54
C PRO A 441 22.99 5.39 15.83
N TRP A 442 23.37 4.32 16.55
CA TRP A 442 24.76 4.04 16.86
C TRP A 442 25.59 3.79 15.61
N LEU A 443 25.06 3.03 14.63
CA LEU A 443 25.73 2.80 13.35
C LEU A 443 25.96 4.12 12.59
N VAL A 444 24.98 5.03 12.61
CA VAL A 444 25.10 6.36 12.01
C VAL A 444 26.24 7.15 12.67
N SER A 445 26.29 7.22 14.00
CA SER A 445 27.39 7.88 14.72
C SER A 445 28.76 7.31 14.32
N GLN A 446 28.89 5.99 14.16
CA GLN A 446 30.14 5.38 13.72
C GLN A 446 30.54 5.76 12.29
N VAL A 447 29.57 6.01 11.40
CA VAL A 447 29.86 6.50 10.04
C VAL A 447 30.30 7.96 10.09
N ILE A 448 29.60 8.80 10.83
CA ILE A 448 29.87 10.25 10.89
C ILE A 448 31.15 10.56 11.65
N GLU A 449 31.34 10.00 12.83
CA GLU A 449 32.47 10.33 13.73
C GLU A 449 33.75 9.60 13.33
N ASN A 450 33.63 8.35 12.87
CA ASN A 450 34.78 7.46 12.67
C ASN A 450 35.00 7.06 11.20
N ASN A 451 34.21 7.60 10.25
CA ASN A 451 34.27 7.24 8.82
C ASN A 451 34.20 5.71 8.59
N SER A 452 33.45 4.99 9.42
CA SER A 452 33.43 3.52 9.41
C SER A 452 32.61 2.96 8.24
N THR A 453 33.30 2.45 7.23
CA THR A 453 32.66 1.75 6.09
C THR A 453 31.96 0.45 6.52
N ALA A 454 32.46 -0.22 7.56
CA ALA A 454 31.83 -1.39 8.15
C ALA A 454 30.48 -1.03 8.80
N ALA A 455 30.40 0.10 9.51
CA ALA A 455 29.14 0.58 10.07
C ALA A 455 28.13 0.96 8.98
N LEU A 456 28.59 1.61 7.89
CA LEU A 456 27.74 1.94 6.74
C LEU A 456 27.15 0.68 6.08
N ALA A 457 27.98 -0.33 5.85
CA ALA A 457 27.54 -1.61 5.30
C ALA A 457 26.56 -2.33 6.25
N THR A 458 26.83 -2.31 7.56
CA THR A 458 25.96 -2.92 8.59
C THR A 458 24.62 -2.20 8.68
N PHE A 459 24.61 -0.87 8.58
CA PHE A 459 23.38 -0.06 8.51
C PHE A 459 22.54 -0.46 7.30
N ALA A 460 23.15 -0.50 6.11
CA ALA A 460 22.46 -0.89 4.90
C ALA A 460 21.90 -2.32 4.97
N ALA A 461 22.68 -3.26 5.51
CA ALA A 461 22.24 -4.64 5.73
C ALA A 461 21.08 -4.73 6.73
N SER A 462 21.12 -3.94 7.81
CA SER A 462 20.07 -3.91 8.85
C SER A 462 18.75 -3.37 8.29
N CYS A 463 18.79 -2.28 7.53
CA CYS A 463 17.62 -1.75 6.84
C CYS A 463 17.06 -2.75 5.82
N THR A 464 17.93 -3.41 5.06
CA THR A 464 17.52 -4.45 4.09
C THR A 464 16.86 -5.64 4.77
N LEU A 465 17.39 -6.09 5.91
CA LEU A 465 16.81 -7.17 6.71
C LEU A 465 15.44 -6.78 7.27
N ALA A 466 15.29 -5.56 7.80
CA ALA A 466 14.00 -5.05 8.29
C ALA A 466 12.94 -5.01 7.17
N ILE A 467 13.33 -4.55 5.97
CA ILE A 467 12.44 -4.56 4.79
C ILE A 467 12.14 -5.99 4.32
N SER A 468 13.05 -6.95 4.52
CA SER A 468 12.79 -8.36 4.25
C SER A 468 11.72 -8.93 5.20
N PHE A 469 11.72 -8.54 6.49
CA PHE A 469 10.68 -8.95 7.45
C PHE A 469 9.32 -8.42 7.05
N MET A 470 9.25 -7.17 6.56
CA MET A 470 8.04 -6.63 5.96
C MET A 470 7.58 -7.48 4.77
N GLY A 471 8.46 -7.75 3.80
CA GLY A 471 8.14 -8.60 2.64
C GLY A 471 7.64 -9.99 3.06
N GLY A 472 8.31 -10.62 4.02
CA GLY A 472 7.91 -11.91 4.58
C GLY A 472 6.56 -11.87 5.26
N THR A 473 6.25 -10.80 6.00
CA THR A 473 4.95 -10.61 6.66
C THR A 473 3.82 -10.61 5.63
N TYR A 474 3.93 -9.82 4.55
CA TYR A 474 2.90 -9.79 3.49
C TYR A 474 2.73 -11.14 2.80
N ALA A 475 3.83 -11.86 2.52
CA ALA A 475 3.76 -13.15 1.82
C ALA A 475 3.17 -14.27 2.69
N LEU A 476 3.43 -14.26 4.00
CA LEU A 476 3.00 -15.31 4.91
C LEU A 476 1.59 -15.12 5.46
N LEU A 477 1.12 -13.87 5.51
CA LEU A 477 -0.12 -13.50 6.18
C LEU A 477 -1.35 -14.27 5.66
N PRO A 478 -1.63 -14.36 4.33
CA PRO A 478 -2.82 -15.08 3.85
C PRO A 478 -2.84 -16.54 4.26
N ALA A 479 -1.66 -17.17 4.29
CA ALA A 479 -1.56 -18.57 4.60
C ALA A 479 -1.50 -18.79 6.13
N TYR A 480 -1.04 -17.82 6.94
CA TYR A 480 -1.24 -17.84 8.39
C TYR A 480 -2.70 -17.65 8.78
N GLU A 481 -3.41 -16.76 8.10
CA GLU A 481 -4.87 -16.64 8.23
C GLU A 481 -5.58 -17.94 7.86
N SER A 482 -5.12 -18.65 6.81
CA SER A 482 -5.71 -19.94 6.44
C SER A 482 -5.53 -21.02 7.51
N ASP A 483 -4.42 -20.98 8.25
CA ASP A 483 -4.14 -21.91 9.35
C ASP A 483 -4.97 -21.58 10.60
N LEU A 484 -5.44 -20.34 10.76
CA LEU A 484 -6.24 -19.90 11.92
C LEU A 484 -7.75 -19.91 11.65
N PHE A 485 -8.15 -19.52 10.45
CA PHE A 485 -9.54 -19.21 10.09
C PHE A 485 -10.12 -20.17 9.02
N GLY A 486 -9.33 -21.14 8.54
CA GLY A 486 -9.73 -22.07 7.50
C GLY A 486 -9.56 -21.51 6.08
N THR A 487 -9.72 -22.38 5.08
CA THR A 487 -9.37 -22.09 3.68
C THR A 487 -10.52 -21.51 2.85
N LYS A 488 -11.78 -21.73 3.27
CA LYS A 488 -12.97 -21.37 2.50
C LYS A 488 -13.11 -19.87 2.24
N HIS A 489 -12.71 -19.05 3.22
CA HIS A 489 -12.95 -17.60 3.22
C HIS A 489 -11.67 -16.76 3.27
N VAL A 490 -10.52 -17.34 2.94
CA VAL A 490 -9.20 -16.69 3.07
C VAL A 490 -9.16 -15.32 2.41
N GLY A 491 -9.59 -15.17 1.16
CA GLY A 491 -9.47 -13.86 0.50
C GLY A 491 -10.36 -12.76 1.11
N ALA A 492 -11.56 -13.10 1.59
CA ALA A 492 -12.43 -12.13 2.26
C ALA A 492 -11.90 -11.76 3.66
N ASN A 493 -11.37 -12.74 4.40
CA ASN A 493 -10.74 -12.50 5.70
C ASN A 493 -9.45 -11.69 5.54
N HIS A 494 -8.64 -12.02 4.53
CA HIS A 494 -7.42 -11.31 4.18
C HIS A 494 -7.69 -9.88 3.74
N GLY A 495 -8.70 -9.67 2.89
CA GLY A 495 -9.13 -8.33 2.48
C GLY A 495 -9.43 -7.43 3.67
N ARG A 496 -10.04 -7.97 4.74
CA ARG A 496 -10.27 -7.23 5.98
C ARG A 496 -9.01 -7.02 6.81
N MET A 497 -8.09 -8.00 6.84
CA MET A 497 -6.80 -7.85 7.50
C MET A 497 -5.96 -6.73 6.87
N LEU A 498 -6.14 -6.45 5.58
CA LEU A 498 -5.48 -5.32 4.92
C LEU A 498 -5.88 -3.95 5.51
N LEU A 499 -6.93 -3.84 6.33
CA LEU A 499 -7.20 -2.63 7.11
C LEU A 499 -6.09 -2.33 8.14
N ALA A 500 -5.40 -3.35 8.64
CA ALA A 500 -4.20 -3.12 9.46
C ALA A 500 -3.05 -2.53 8.63
N SER A 501 -2.94 -2.91 7.35
CA SER A 501 -2.01 -2.26 6.40
C SER A 501 -2.42 -0.82 6.09
N THR A 502 -3.72 -0.53 5.95
CA THR A 502 -4.25 0.84 5.83
C THR A 502 -3.81 1.68 7.02
N ALA A 503 -4.07 1.20 8.24
CA ALA A 503 -3.67 1.90 9.45
C ALA A 503 -2.14 2.11 9.50
N ALA A 504 -1.35 1.10 9.12
CA ALA A 504 0.10 1.18 9.10
C ALA A 504 0.63 2.21 8.09
N ALA A 505 0.04 2.25 6.89
CA ALA A 505 0.44 3.17 5.84
C ALA A 505 0.10 4.63 6.17
N MET A 506 -0.94 4.86 6.96
CA MET A 506 -1.26 6.19 7.47
C MET A 506 -0.38 6.56 8.67
N ALA A 507 -0.26 5.67 9.66
CA ALA A 507 0.44 5.97 10.89
C ALA A 507 1.97 6.03 10.72
N GLY A 508 2.56 5.12 9.95
CA GLY A 508 4.02 4.97 9.81
C GLY A 508 4.70 6.21 9.24
N PRO A 509 4.48 6.55 7.96
CA PRO A 509 5.05 7.75 7.34
C PRO A 509 4.71 9.04 8.09
N SER A 510 3.46 9.20 8.57
CA SER A 510 3.08 10.40 9.33
C SER A 510 3.79 10.52 10.67
N ALA A 511 3.94 9.43 11.43
CA ALA A 511 4.68 9.45 12.69
C ALA A 511 6.16 9.75 12.47
N LEU A 512 6.77 9.11 11.45
CA LEU A 512 8.16 9.37 11.07
C LEU A 512 8.36 10.84 10.68
N MET A 513 7.49 11.40 9.82
CA MET A 513 7.58 12.80 9.42
C MET A 513 7.37 13.76 10.60
N ALA A 514 6.41 13.49 11.49
CA ALA A 514 6.16 14.33 12.66
C ALA A 514 7.30 14.28 13.68
N LEU A 515 8.00 13.15 13.82
CA LEU A 515 9.16 13.03 14.72
C LEU A 515 10.39 13.72 14.12
N ARG A 516 10.64 13.51 12.82
CA ARG A 516 11.71 14.20 12.08
C ARG A 516 11.52 15.71 12.09
N GLU A 517 10.31 16.20 11.83
CA GLU A 517 10.01 17.64 11.79
C GLU A 517 10.24 18.30 13.15
N ARG A 518 9.83 17.62 14.24
CA ARG A 518 10.11 18.09 15.61
C ARG A 518 11.60 18.16 15.90
N ALA A 519 12.37 17.15 15.50
CA ALA A 519 13.83 17.16 15.64
C ALA A 519 14.47 18.29 14.80
N SER A 520 13.99 18.50 13.57
CA SER A 520 14.48 19.54 12.66
C SER A 520 14.17 20.94 13.20
N SER A 521 12.95 21.17 13.69
CA SER A 521 12.56 22.46 14.29
C SER A 521 13.43 22.78 15.51
N ALA A 522 13.60 21.81 16.42
CA ALA A 522 14.46 22.00 17.59
C ALA A 522 15.93 22.26 17.22
N ALA A 523 16.43 21.61 16.16
CA ALA A 523 17.78 21.84 15.65
C ALA A 523 17.93 23.23 15.01
N ILE A 524 16.93 23.69 14.26
CA ILE A 524 16.91 25.04 13.68
C ILE A 524 16.91 26.09 14.80
N ASP A 525 16.05 25.94 15.80
CA ASP A 525 15.97 26.86 16.93
C ASP A 525 17.31 26.95 17.67
N ASP A 526 17.95 25.81 17.95
CA ASP A 526 19.27 25.74 18.58
C ASP A 526 20.36 26.42 17.73
N LEU A 527 20.39 26.17 16.41
CA LEU A 527 21.35 26.80 15.51
C LEU A 527 21.12 28.31 15.36
N LEU A 528 19.87 28.78 15.36
CA LEU A 528 19.55 30.22 15.31
C LEU A 528 20.12 30.96 16.53
N THR A 529 20.20 30.32 17.70
CA THR A 529 20.86 30.93 18.88
C THR A 529 22.38 31.05 18.73
N LYS A 530 22.98 30.31 17.80
CA LYS A 530 24.43 30.24 17.58
C LYS A 530 24.86 31.03 16.35
N ALA A 531 23.96 31.27 15.40
CA ALA A 531 24.24 31.97 14.16
C ALA A 531 24.76 33.39 14.40
N ASP A 532 25.75 33.80 13.63
CA ASP A 532 26.22 35.20 13.60
C ASP A 532 25.16 36.05 12.86
N PRO A 533 24.54 37.06 13.51
CA PRO A 533 23.51 37.88 12.89
C PRO A 533 24.00 38.65 11.64
N ALA A 534 25.27 39.04 11.59
CA ALA A 534 25.83 39.75 10.44
C ALA A 534 26.03 38.79 9.26
N ALA A 535 26.63 37.62 9.51
CA ALA A 535 26.80 36.59 8.48
C ALA A 535 25.44 36.07 7.97
N PHE A 536 24.44 35.96 8.86
CA PHE A 536 23.07 35.64 8.48
C PHE A 536 22.48 36.69 7.54
N ALA A 537 22.58 37.97 7.92
CA ALA A 537 22.08 39.06 7.10
C ALA A 537 22.74 39.10 5.72
N ASP A 538 24.04 38.84 5.64
CA ASP A 538 24.77 38.78 4.37
C ASP A 538 24.37 37.58 3.51
N ARG A 539 24.20 36.39 4.12
CA ARG A 539 23.86 35.15 3.40
C ARG A 539 22.44 35.13 2.85
N PHE A 540 21.48 35.56 3.67
CA PHE A 540 20.05 35.47 3.37
C PHE A 540 19.45 36.79 2.89
N ARG A 541 20.22 37.89 2.93
CA ARG A 541 19.77 39.25 2.57
C ARG A 541 18.54 39.69 3.37
N ALA A 542 18.43 39.19 4.60
CA ALA A 542 17.33 39.45 5.50
C ALA A 542 17.83 39.34 6.95
N PRO A 543 17.26 40.13 7.88
CA PRO A 543 17.66 40.09 9.28
C PRO A 543 17.25 38.75 9.92
N ILE A 544 17.94 38.34 10.99
CA ILE A 544 17.73 37.00 11.61
C ILE A 544 16.31 36.82 12.17
N GLU A 545 15.64 37.93 12.51
CA GLU A 545 14.24 37.96 12.92
C GLU A 545 13.28 37.49 11.81
N ASP A 546 13.68 37.56 10.54
CA ASP A 546 12.93 37.05 9.39
C ASP A 546 13.20 35.55 9.11
N ALA A 547 13.95 34.85 9.97
CA ALA A 547 14.23 33.40 9.81
C ALA A 547 12.96 32.57 9.59
N GLY A 548 11.87 32.88 10.29
CA GLY A 548 10.58 32.21 10.10
C GLY A 548 10.03 32.33 8.67
N ARG A 549 10.13 33.53 8.08
CA ARG A 549 9.70 33.76 6.68
C ARG A 549 10.62 33.06 5.68
N LEU A 550 11.92 33.03 5.96
CA LEU A 550 12.89 32.33 5.13
C LEU A 550 12.70 30.81 5.17
N LEU A 551 12.28 30.26 6.31
CA LEU A 551 11.88 28.85 6.45
C LEU A 551 10.64 28.55 5.61
N GLU A 552 9.59 29.38 5.72
CA GLU A 552 8.37 29.26 4.91
C GLU A 552 8.67 29.37 3.41
N ALA A 553 9.59 30.25 3.03
CA ALA A 553 10.10 30.41 1.66
C ALA A 553 11.09 29.31 1.23
N LYS A 554 11.40 28.34 2.11
CA LYS A 554 12.39 27.25 1.90
C LYS A 554 13.80 27.70 1.54
N ARG A 555 14.15 28.94 1.86
CA ARG A 555 15.51 29.49 1.67
C ARG A 555 16.41 29.24 2.87
N LEU A 556 15.83 29.09 4.05
CA LEU A 556 16.54 28.67 5.24
C LEU A 556 16.39 27.17 5.44
N THR A 557 17.51 26.48 5.43
CA THR A 557 17.66 25.04 5.75
C THR A 557 18.72 24.86 6.83
N LEU A 558 18.75 23.69 7.49
CA LEU A 558 19.81 23.34 8.44
C LEU A 558 21.22 23.54 7.85
N SER A 559 21.43 23.12 6.59
CA SER A 559 22.73 23.26 5.92
C SER A 559 23.10 24.73 5.72
N SER A 560 22.17 25.56 5.24
CA SER A 560 22.43 26.99 5.02
C SER A 560 22.63 27.76 6.33
N LEU A 561 22.00 27.31 7.42
CA LEU A 561 22.13 27.94 8.73
C LEU A 561 23.48 27.59 9.38
N LEU A 562 24.00 26.38 9.14
CA LEU A 562 25.36 26.00 9.56
C LEU A 562 26.45 26.87 8.91
N GLU A 563 26.24 27.36 7.68
CA GLU A 563 27.19 28.25 6.98
C GLU A 563 27.43 29.57 7.74
N VAL A 564 26.47 30.01 8.54
CA VAL A 564 26.53 31.26 9.31
C VAL A 564 26.72 31.03 10.81
N CYS A 565 26.92 29.78 11.22
CA CYS A 565 27.27 29.40 12.59
C CYS A 565 28.79 29.40 12.80
N PRO A 566 29.28 29.49 14.06
CA PRO A 566 30.68 29.39 14.37
C PRO A 566 31.32 28.10 13.82
N PRO A 567 32.58 28.16 13.33
CA PRO A 567 33.29 26.97 12.87
C PRO A 567 33.34 25.89 13.95
N GLY A 568 33.10 24.63 13.55
CA GLY A 568 33.06 23.49 14.47
C GLY A 568 31.71 23.24 15.14
N THR A 569 30.67 24.04 14.83
CA THR A 569 29.29 23.72 15.21
C THR A 569 28.89 22.35 14.64
N PRO A 570 28.49 21.37 15.49
CA PRO A 570 28.09 20.05 15.00
C PRO A 570 26.86 20.13 14.09
N ASP A 571 26.89 19.38 12.99
CA ASP A 571 25.74 19.22 12.11
C ASP A 571 24.70 18.30 12.76
N PRO A 572 23.47 18.77 13.07
CA PRO A 572 22.44 17.95 13.70
C PRO A 572 21.70 17.04 12.69
N THR A 573 21.86 17.28 11.39
CA THR A 573 21.11 16.59 10.32
C THR A 573 21.22 15.06 10.37
N PRO A 574 22.40 14.46 10.69
CA PRO A 574 22.52 13.01 10.77
C PRO A 574 21.58 12.33 11.78
N PHE A 575 21.17 13.05 12.82
CA PHE A 575 20.49 12.50 13.99
C PHE A 575 18.99 12.81 14.03
N LEU A 576 18.43 13.42 12.98
CA LEU A 576 17.01 13.78 12.91
C LEU A 576 16.05 12.59 13.00
N TYR A 577 16.54 11.39 12.73
CA TYR A 577 15.74 10.15 12.74
C TYR A 577 15.85 9.34 14.03
N ASP A 578 16.70 9.73 14.99
CA ASP A 578 16.99 8.94 16.19
C ASP A 578 15.74 8.67 17.01
N SER A 579 14.93 9.70 17.28
CA SER A 579 13.66 9.58 18.00
C SER A 579 12.69 8.62 17.30
N THR A 580 12.71 8.60 15.96
CA THR A 580 11.91 7.68 15.15
C THR A 580 12.36 6.24 15.36
N MET A 581 13.67 5.97 15.33
CA MET A 581 14.21 4.62 15.51
C MET A 581 13.86 4.05 16.89
N HIS A 582 14.05 4.83 17.96
CA HIS A 582 13.68 4.40 19.32
C HIS A 582 12.17 4.17 19.48
N THR A 583 11.34 5.04 18.89
CA THR A 583 9.88 4.88 18.90
C THR A 583 9.46 3.58 18.20
N MET A 584 10.05 3.28 17.05
CA MET A 584 9.77 2.05 16.31
C MET A 584 10.21 0.80 17.06
N ALA A 585 11.33 0.83 17.77
CA ALA A 585 11.75 -0.27 18.65
C ALA A 585 10.69 -0.55 19.73
N GLY A 586 10.13 0.49 20.36
CA GLY A 586 9.04 0.37 21.33
C GLY A 586 7.76 -0.25 20.73
N VAL A 587 7.39 0.17 19.52
CA VAL A 587 6.26 -0.44 18.78
C VAL A 587 6.50 -1.93 18.52
N MET A 588 7.74 -2.32 18.15
CA MET A 588 8.08 -3.73 17.96
C MET A 588 8.00 -4.56 19.23
N VAL A 589 8.44 -4.02 20.38
CA VAL A 589 8.31 -4.69 21.69
C VAL A 589 6.83 -5.00 21.99
N ALA A 590 5.95 -4.02 21.82
CA ALA A 590 4.51 -4.20 22.01
C ALA A 590 3.94 -5.23 21.03
N ALA A 591 4.35 -5.18 19.76
CA ALA A 591 3.91 -6.12 18.74
C ALA A 591 4.38 -7.57 19.02
N THR A 592 5.60 -7.75 19.51
CA THR A 592 6.11 -9.06 19.94
C THR A 592 5.29 -9.59 21.13
N ALA A 593 5.05 -8.76 22.14
CA ALA A 593 4.24 -9.15 23.30
C ALA A 593 2.82 -9.57 22.88
N ALA A 594 2.17 -8.81 21.99
CA ALA A 594 0.86 -9.15 21.44
C ALA A 594 0.90 -10.46 20.64
N HIS A 595 1.94 -10.68 19.82
CA HIS A 595 2.03 -11.88 18.99
C HIS A 595 2.27 -13.16 19.80
N LEU A 596 2.99 -13.07 20.92
CA LEU A 596 3.18 -14.19 21.84
C LEU A 596 1.84 -14.73 22.39
N LEU A 597 0.79 -13.91 22.41
CA LEU A 597 -0.54 -14.29 22.89
C LEU A 597 -1.40 -15.03 21.83
N VAL A 598 -0.97 -15.11 20.58
CA VAL A 598 -1.73 -15.79 19.50
C VAL A 598 -1.84 -17.29 19.81
N ARG A 599 -3.09 -17.76 19.92
CA ARG A 599 -3.50 -19.15 20.19
C ARG A 599 -4.53 -19.62 19.14
N PRO A 600 -4.76 -20.94 18.97
CA PRO A 600 -5.81 -21.46 18.09
C PRO A 600 -7.18 -20.81 18.33
N VAL A 601 -7.96 -20.64 17.27
CA VAL A 601 -9.29 -20.02 17.33
C VAL A 601 -10.25 -20.92 18.10
N ASN A 602 -11.10 -20.31 18.94
CA ASN A 602 -12.11 -21.06 19.68
C ASN A 602 -13.13 -21.69 18.71
N PRO A 603 -13.43 -23.00 18.81
CA PRO A 603 -14.34 -23.68 17.90
C PRO A 603 -15.73 -23.06 17.74
N LYS A 604 -16.22 -22.26 18.70
CA LYS A 604 -17.50 -21.53 18.58
C LYS A 604 -17.59 -20.57 17.38
N PHE A 605 -16.44 -20.18 16.81
CA PHE A 605 -16.38 -19.29 15.66
C PHE A 605 -16.41 -20.05 14.32
N PHE A 606 -16.29 -21.37 14.35
CA PHE A 606 -16.33 -22.20 13.15
C PHE A 606 -17.78 -22.43 12.69
N GLU A 607 -17.99 -22.38 11.37
CA GLU A 607 -19.31 -22.46 10.74
C GLU A 607 -20.08 -23.73 11.10
N GLU A 608 -19.40 -24.88 11.21
CA GLU A 608 -20.02 -26.17 11.52
C GLU A 608 -20.59 -26.20 12.95
N GLN A 609 -19.84 -25.65 13.90
CA GLN A 609 -20.24 -25.51 15.30
C GLN A 609 -21.37 -24.49 15.44
N GLN A 610 -21.34 -23.40 14.68
CA GLN A 610 -22.44 -22.42 14.64
C GLN A 610 -23.71 -23.00 14.02
N ALA A 611 -23.59 -23.80 12.96
CA ALA A 611 -24.71 -24.49 12.35
C ALA A 611 -25.33 -25.49 13.33
N THR A 612 -24.49 -26.25 14.04
CA THR A 612 -24.93 -27.20 15.08
C THR A 612 -25.65 -26.47 16.22
N ALA A 613 -25.10 -25.38 16.74
CA ALA A 613 -25.73 -24.58 17.79
C ALA A 613 -27.09 -24.02 17.35
N ARG A 614 -27.18 -23.46 16.13
CA ARG A 614 -28.46 -22.96 15.59
C ARG A 614 -29.50 -24.06 15.40
N ALA A 615 -29.08 -25.25 14.99
CA ALA A 615 -29.98 -26.40 14.86
C ALA A 615 -30.54 -26.82 16.23
N LEU A 616 -29.70 -26.88 17.26
CA LEU A 616 -30.11 -27.19 18.64
C LEU A 616 -31.03 -26.10 19.22
N GLU A 617 -30.74 -24.81 18.96
CA GLU A 617 -31.61 -23.70 19.38
C GLU A 617 -32.98 -23.75 18.67
N ALA A 618 -32.99 -24.07 17.37
CA ALA A 618 -34.22 -24.23 16.61
C ALA A 618 -35.05 -25.43 17.12
N GLU A 619 -34.38 -26.54 17.46
CA GLU A 619 -35.02 -27.72 18.05
C GLU A 619 -35.58 -27.43 19.45
N ALA A 620 -34.83 -26.71 20.29
CA ALA A 620 -35.29 -26.28 21.61
C ALA A 620 -36.49 -25.32 21.52
N ALA A 621 -36.45 -24.36 20.58
CA ALA A 621 -37.55 -23.43 20.33
C ALA A 621 -38.79 -24.16 19.81
N ALA A 622 -38.63 -25.13 18.90
CA ALA A 622 -39.72 -25.97 18.41
C ALA A 622 -40.34 -26.84 19.52
N THR A 623 -39.51 -27.38 20.41
CA THR A 623 -39.96 -28.19 21.55
C THR A 623 -40.72 -27.35 22.58
N ALA A 624 -40.24 -26.14 22.88
CA ALA A 624 -40.93 -25.19 23.75
C ALA A 624 -42.30 -24.77 23.16
N ALA A 625 -42.36 -24.52 21.85
CA ALA A 625 -43.62 -24.21 21.16
C ALA A 625 -44.61 -25.39 21.11
N ALA A 626 -44.11 -26.64 21.14
CA ALA A 626 -44.94 -27.84 21.17
C ALA A 626 -45.48 -28.17 22.57
N GLY A 627 -44.73 -27.84 23.63
CA GLY A 627 -45.13 -28.04 25.02
C GLY A 627 -46.23 -27.12 25.53
N ASP A 628 -46.53 -26.03 24.81
CA ASP A 628 -47.54 -25.03 25.17
C ASP A 628 -48.93 -25.29 24.54
N LYS A 629 -49.13 -26.46 23.91
CA LYS A 629 -50.47 -26.91 23.49
C LYS A 629 -51.22 -27.51 24.69
N PRO A 630 -52.40 -27.00 25.08
CA PRO A 630 -53.20 -27.61 26.14
C PRO A 630 -53.59 -29.03 25.70
N ALA A 631 -53.43 -30.01 26.60
CA ALA A 631 -53.94 -31.35 26.41
C ALA A 631 -55.47 -31.29 26.24
N GLU A 632 -55.97 -31.51 25.03
CA GLU A 632 -57.40 -31.75 24.81
C GLU A 632 -57.80 -33.02 25.57
N GLY A 633 -58.74 -32.85 26.49
CA GLY A 633 -59.17 -33.85 27.45
C GLY A 633 -59.70 -35.11 26.78
N THR A 634 -59.32 -36.24 27.36
CA THR A 634 -59.91 -37.56 27.12
C THR A 634 -61.36 -37.54 27.65
N PRO A 635 -62.39 -37.91 26.86
CA PRO A 635 -63.75 -38.02 27.38
C PRO A 635 -63.87 -39.29 28.22
N ALA A 636 -64.14 -39.11 29.52
CA ALA A 636 -64.48 -40.20 30.44
C ALA A 636 -65.87 -40.78 30.12
N GLU A 637 -65.98 -42.09 30.33
CA GLU A 637 -67.13 -42.97 30.10
C GLU A 637 -68.45 -42.44 30.69
N GLY A 638 -69.54 -42.59 29.93
CA GLY A 638 -70.91 -42.64 30.45
C GLY A 638 -71.46 -44.05 30.26
N THR A 639 -72.01 -44.73 31.28
CA THR A 639 -73.45 -44.80 31.64
C THR A 639 -73.66 -45.92 32.69
N PRO A 640 -74.83 -46.11 33.34
CA PRO A 640 -76.06 -45.29 33.37
C PRO A 640 -76.60 -44.99 34.80
N ALA A 641 -77.58 -44.09 34.85
CA ALA A 641 -78.39 -43.79 36.04
C ALA A 641 -79.55 -44.79 36.21
N GLU A 642 -79.80 -45.23 37.44
CA GLU A 642 -81.02 -45.92 37.88
C GLU A 642 -81.91 -44.96 38.70
N GLY A 643 -83.22 -44.99 38.41
CA GLY A 643 -84.27 -45.09 39.44
C GLY A 643 -84.84 -43.83 40.10
N THR A 644 -85.98 -43.37 39.57
CA THR A 644 -86.99 -42.48 40.20
C THR A 644 -87.60 -43.10 41.48
N PRO A 645 -88.09 -42.31 42.48
CA PRO A 645 -88.73 -42.88 43.67
C PRO A 645 -90.22 -43.24 43.47
N ALA A 646 -90.64 -44.29 44.18
CA ALA A 646 -91.95 -44.44 44.82
C ALA A 646 -91.73 -45.02 46.22
#